data_AF-A0A5B6UAA6-F1
#
_entry.id   AF-A0A5B6UAA6-F1
#
_cell.length_a   1.000
_cell.length_b   1.000
_cell.length_c   1.000
_cell.angle_alpha   90.00
_cell.angle_beta   90.00
_cell.angle_gamma   90.00
#
_symmetry.space_group_name_H-M   'P 1'
#
loop_
_entity.id
_entity.type
_entity.pdbx_description
1 polymer ?
#
loop_
_entity_poly.entity_id
_entity_poly.type
_entity_poly.pdbx_seq_one_letter_code
_entity_poly.pdbx_strand_id
1 'polypeptide(L)'
;MKLTRPLHGIILILFVMLAINSTSATTKYNVLSFGAKPNGKTDSTKAFLMAWEAACSSADSTMIYVPKGRYLLGSMAFKGGCKSPQITIRIDGTLVAPQDYRVLGKSTDWLSFEGVNGISILGGALDAKGPSLWACKASHSNCPSGATTLSFTNSKNIRIRRLLSLNSQMFHIVINGCENVHVQGVRIIAAGDSPNTDGIHVQLSKNVNIIKCSIKTGDDCISIGPGTKNLWVEQVTCGPGHGISIGSLAKDLKEEGVQNVTIRKTTFMGTQNGLRIKSWARPSTGFVQGVRFLDSLMRNVQNPIVIDQNYCPHNLNCPSQVSGIKIKDIIYEDIRGTSSTQVAIKFDCSPKNPCTGIRLQNVNLSYLNKPAQSSCSNVLINSTSALTKYNVLNFGAKPNGKTDSTKAFLMAWKAACASADSTIIYVPKGRYLLGSMAFQGGCKSPQIIFRIDGTLVAPQDYRVLGKSTDWLSFEGVNGVSILGGALDAKGPSLWACKASHSNCPSGATTLSFANSKNIRIRSLLSLNSQMFHIVINGCENVNVQGVRIIAAGNSPNTDGIHVQLSKNVNIIKCSIKTGDDCISIGPGTKNLWVEQVTCGPGHGISIGSLAKDLKEEGVQNITMKKTIFLGTQNGLRIKSWARPSTGFVQGVRFMNSLMVNVQNPIVIDQNYCPHNLNCPNQVSGIKIKDIIYEGIRGTSSTQVAIKFDCSPKNPCTGIRLQNINLSYLNKPAQSSCSNVRGKALNLVRPETINSTSALTKYNVLNFGAKPNGKTDSTKAFLMAWKAACASADSTIIYVPKGRYLLGSMAFQGGCKSPQIIFRIDGTLVAPQDYRVLGKSTDWLSFEGVNGVSILGGALDAKGPSLWACKASHSNCPSGATTLSFTNSKNIRIRSLLSLNSQMFHIVINGCENVNVQGVRIIAAGNSPNTDGIHVQLSKNVNIIKCSIKTGDDCISIGPGTKNLWAEQVTCGTQNGLRIKSWARPSTGFVQGVRFMNSLMVNVQNPIVIDQNYCPHNLNCPNQVSGIKIKDIIYEGIRGTSSTQVAIKFDCSSKNPCIGIRLQNVNLSYLNKPAQSSCSNVRGKALNLVRLESCL
;
A
#
# COMPACT_ATOMS: atom_id res chain seq x y z
N MET A 1 57.43 14.39 56.83
CA MET A 1 58.51 13.55 56.27
C MET A 1 57.92 12.74 55.13
N LYS A 2 58.52 12.85 53.94
CA LYS A 2 58.14 12.17 52.68
C LYS A 2 58.31 10.65 52.77
N LEU A 3 57.73 9.95 51.78
CA LEU A 3 58.25 8.80 50.99
C LEU A 3 57.16 7.75 50.79
N THR A 4 56.44 7.78 49.66
CA THR A 4 56.67 6.97 48.44
C THR A 4 56.69 5.45 48.67
N ARG A 5 55.70 4.75 48.11
CA ARG A 5 55.76 3.32 47.79
C ARG A 5 55.25 3.03 46.37
N PRO A 6 55.76 1.98 45.71
CA PRO A 6 55.85 1.88 44.26
C PRO A 6 54.86 0.87 43.64
N LEU A 7 54.78 0.94 42.31
CA LEU A 7 54.07 0.05 41.39
C LEU A 7 54.17 -1.44 41.76
N HIS A 8 53.03 -2.14 41.68
CA HIS A 8 52.96 -3.56 41.35
C HIS A 8 52.01 -3.71 40.15
N GLY A 9 52.55 -4.26 39.05
CA GLY A 9 51.79 -4.55 37.83
C GLY A 9 50.83 -5.71 38.05
N ILE A 10 49.57 -5.51 37.65
CA ILE A 10 48.55 -6.56 37.56
C ILE A 10 48.45 -6.94 36.08
N ILE A 11 48.83 -8.18 35.78
CA ILE A 11 48.61 -8.88 34.51
C ILE A 11 47.10 -9.05 34.32
N LEU A 12 46.52 -8.30 33.37
CA LEU A 12 45.13 -8.45 32.96
C LEU A 12 45.07 -9.46 31.80
N ILE A 13 44.64 -10.68 32.11
CA ILE A 13 44.36 -11.73 31.11
C ILE A 13 43.21 -11.24 30.22
N LEU A 14 43.52 -10.95 28.97
CA LEU A 14 42.58 -10.52 27.94
C LEU A 14 41.76 -11.73 27.47
N PHE A 15 40.57 -11.93 28.03
CA PHE A 15 39.56 -12.83 27.45
C PHE A 15 39.04 -12.22 26.14
N VAL A 16 39.62 -12.62 25.02
CA VAL A 16 39.11 -12.31 23.68
C VAL A 16 37.81 -13.11 23.48
N MET A 17 36.68 -12.51 23.86
CA MET A 17 35.37 -12.92 23.38
C MET A 17 35.29 -12.57 21.89
N LEU A 18 35.66 -13.52 21.03
CA LEU A 18 35.31 -13.51 19.61
C LEU A 18 33.78 -13.42 19.51
N ALA A 19 33.26 -12.22 19.27
CA ALA A 19 31.88 -12.03 18.84
C ALA A 19 31.75 -12.56 17.41
N ILE A 20 31.42 -13.85 17.32
CA ILE A 20 31.04 -14.51 16.07
C ILE A 20 29.78 -13.80 15.58
N ASN A 21 29.93 -12.89 14.62
CA ASN A 21 28.80 -12.27 13.94
C ASN A 21 28.13 -13.32 13.06
N SER A 22 27.23 -14.12 13.63
CA SER A 22 26.32 -14.95 12.87
C SER A 22 25.38 -14.03 12.08
N THR A 23 25.56 -14.02 10.76
CA THR A 23 24.50 -13.58 9.86
C THR A 23 23.31 -14.50 10.11
N SER A 24 22.34 -14.08 10.95
CA SER A 24 21.17 -14.91 11.28
C SER A 24 20.35 -15.13 10.01
N ALA A 25 20.68 -16.23 9.31
CA ALA A 25 19.88 -16.81 8.27
C ALA A 25 18.56 -17.22 8.93
N THR A 26 17.42 -16.74 8.42
CA THR A 26 16.12 -17.18 8.94
C THR A 26 16.02 -18.70 8.77
N THR A 27 16.05 -19.44 9.88
CA THR A 27 16.01 -20.91 9.85
C THR A 27 14.66 -21.36 9.28
N LYS A 28 14.71 -22.18 8.22
CA LYS A 28 13.53 -22.62 7.47
C LYS A 28 13.16 -24.05 7.84
N TYR A 29 11.96 -24.24 8.36
CA TYR A 29 11.38 -25.53 8.68
C TYR A 29 10.31 -25.87 7.62
N ASN A 30 10.67 -26.71 6.66
CA ASN A 30 9.74 -27.17 5.64
C ASN A 30 8.90 -28.32 6.21
N VAL A 31 7.57 -28.20 6.19
CA VAL A 31 6.68 -29.23 6.77
C VAL A 31 6.85 -30.61 6.12
N LEU A 32 7.33 -30.69 4.87
CA LEU A 32 7.65 -31.97 4.22
C LEU A 32 8.80 -32.70 4.91
N SER A 33 9.78 -31.97 5.44
CA SER A 33 10.91 -32.53 6.20
C SER A 33 10.48 -33.15 7.53
N PHE A 34 9.28 -32.82 8.00
CA PHE A 34 8.65 -33.39 9.20
C PHE A 34 7.59 -34.46 8.86
N GLY A 35 7.51 -34.88 7.59
CA GLY A 35 6.64 -35.98 7.15
C GLY A 35 5.28 -35.55 6.60
N ALA A 36 4.99 -34.25 6.47
CA ALA A 36 3.73 -33.78 5.88
C ALA A 36 3.57 -34.29 4.44
N LYS A 37 2.35 -34.65 4.04
CA LYS A 37 2.06 -35.19 2.71
C LYS A 37 1.12 -34.26 1.93
N PRO A 38 1.53 -33.74 0.76
CA PRO A 38 0.79 -32.73 0.00
C PRO A 38 -0.37 -33.29 -0.86
N ASN A 39 -1.02 -34.37 -0.44
CA ASN A 39 -2.05 -35.09 -1.21
C ASN A 39 -3.50 -34.79 -0.80
N GLY A 40 -3.71 -34.08 0.31
CA GLY A 40 -5.03 -33.73 0.86
C GLY A 40 -5.80 -34.92 1.45
N LYS A 41 -5.12 -36.05 1.66
CA LYS A 41 -5.70 -37.32 2.16
C LYS A 41 -5.00 -37.84 3.39
N THR A 42 -3.67 -37.76 3.44
CA THR A 42 -2.88 -38.22 4.57
C THR A 42 -2.80 -37.12 5.62
N ASP A 43 -3.13 -37.47 6.86
CA ASP A 43 -3.05 -36.55 7.98
C ASP A 43 -1.62 -36.03 8.17
N SER A 44 -1.46 -34.71 8.09
CA SER A 44 -0.18 -34.01 8.25
C SER A 44 -0.10 -33.24 9.57
N THR A 45 -1.06 -33.43 10.49
CA THR A 45 -1.17 -32.70 11.77
C THR A 45 0.12 -32.78 12.58
N LYS A 46 0.62 -34.01 12.81
CA LYS A 46 1.86 -34.24 13.56
C LYS A 46 3.07 -33.53 12.95
N ALA A 47 3.18 -33.55 11.62
CA ALA A 47 4.28 -32.89 10.91
C ALA A 47 4.27 -31.36 11.08
N PHE A 48 3.09 -30.74 11.09
CA PHE A 48 2.95 -29.30 11.34
C PHE A 48 3.27 -28.93 12.79
N LEU A 49 2.86 -29.75 13.75
CA LEU A 49 3.20 -29.56 15.16
C LEU A 49 4.71 -29.69 15.41
N MET A 50 5.37 -30.69 14.82
CA MET A 50 6.83 -30.84 14.92
C MET A 50 7.58 -29.66 14.26
N ALA A 51 7.10 -29.18 13.10
CA ALA A 51 7.68 -28.01 12.47
C ALA A 51 7.51 -26.74 13.31
N TRP A 52 6.38 -26.60 14.01
CA TRP A 52 6.15 -25.52 14.97
C TRP A 52 7.07 -25.62 16.16
N GLU A 53 7.19 -26.79 16.78
CA GLU A 53 8.06 -27.02 17.94
C GLU A 53 9.52 -26.67 17.62
N ALA A 54 10.02 -27.11 16.46
CA ALA A 54 11.35 -26.78 16.00
C ALA A 54 11.54 -25.27 15.76
N ALA A 55 10.55 -24.62 15.14
CA ALA A 55 10.56 -23.18 14.89
C ALA A 55 10.49 -22.36 16.20
N CYS A 56 9.67 -22.81 17.15
CA CYS A 56 9.43 -22.15 18.43
C CYS A 56 10.63 -22.28 19.37
N SER A 57 11.36 -23.40 19.30
CA SER A 57 12.54 -23.67 20.13
C SER A 57 13.83 -23.00 19.63
N SER A 58 13.83 -22.44 18.42
CA SER A 58 15.01 -21.75 17.86
C SER A 58 15.24 -20.40 18.53
N ALA A 59 16.51 -20.01 18.74
CA ALA A 59 16.86 -18.67 19.23
C ALA A 59 16.78 -17.59 18.13
N ASP A 60 16.84 -18.00 16.86
CA ASP A 60 16.79 -17.11 15.70
C ASP A 60 15.35 -16.86 15.22
N SER A 61 15.15 -15.86 14.37
CA SER A 61 13.87 -15.72 13.65
C SER A 61 13.70 -16.89 12.68
N THR A 62 12.51 -17.48 12.63
CA THR A 62 12.26 -18.71 11.87
C THR A 62 11.16 -18.57 10.81
N MET A 63 11.17 -19.48 9.84
CA MET A 63 10.12 -19.62 8.84
C MET A 63 9.64 -21.06 8.75
N ILE A 64 8.36 -21.30 9.01
CA ILE A 64 7.69 -22.55 8.64
C ILE A 64 7.24 -22.40 7.20
N TYR A 65 7.75 -23.24 6.31
CA TYR A 65 7.40 -23.23 4.90
C TYR A 65 6.46 -24.39 4.57
N VAL A 66 5.29 -24.06 4.01
CA VAL A 66 4.30 -25.01 3.52
C VAL A 66 4.28 -24.93 1.98
N PRO A 67 4.93 -25.88 1.29
CA PRO A 67 4.97 -25.90 -0.18
C PRO A 67 3.60 -26.08 -0.83
N LYS A 68 3.52 -25.87 -2.14
CA LYS A 68 2.30 -26.17 -2.92
C LYS A 68 1.86 -27.62 -2.75
N GLY A 69 0.57 -27.80 -2.48
CA GLY A 69 -0.02 -29.11 -2.16
C GLY A 69 -1.34 -28.91 -1.42
N ARG A 70 -2.08 -30.00 -1.20
CA ARG A 70 -3.19 -30.04 -0.25
C ARG A 70 -2.74 -30.79 0.99
N TYR A 71 -2.94 -30.28 2.18
CA TYR A 71 -2.51 -30.95 3.42
C TYR A 71 -3.74 -31.16 4.29
N LEU A 72 -4.09 -32.42 4.53
CA LEU A 72 -5.16 -32.75 5.47
C LEU A 72 -4.65 -32.51 6.88
N LEU A 73 -5.34 -31.68 7.65
CA LEU A 73 -4.98 -31.37 9.04
C LEU A 73 -6.22 -31.51 9.93
N GLY A 74 -6.11 -32.24 11.04
CA GLY A 74 -7.04 -32.17 12.16
C GLY A 74 -6.91 -30.85 12.93
N SER A 75 -7.65 -30.73 14.03
CA SER A 75 -7.50 -29.60 14.95
C SER A 75 -6.10 -29.58 15.58
N MET A 76 -5.49 -28.40 15.70
CA MET A 76 -4.17 -28.22 16.28
C MET A 76 -4.01 -26.85 16.94
N ALA A 77 -3.23 -26.85 18.03
CA ALA A 77 -2.89 -25.66 18.80
C ALA A 77 -1.39 -25.38 18.75
N PHE A 78 -1.04 -24.18 18.31
CA PHE A 78 0.32 -23.64 18.27
C PHE A 78 0.55 -22.78 19.51
N LYS A 79 1.12 -23.39 20.55
CA LYS A 79 1.40 -22.73 21.83
C LYS A 79 2.61 -21.80 21.72
N GLY A 80 2.52 -20.67 22.43
CA GLY A 80 3.58 -19.68 22.58
C GLY A 80 4.66 -20.08 23.58
N GLY A 81 5.35 -19.10 24.16
CA GLY A 81 6.58 -19.33 24.93
C GLY A 81 7.81 -19.61 24.06
N CYS A 82 7.75 -19.19 22.79
CA CYS A 82 8.82 -19.43 21.83
C CYS A 82 10.08 -18.63 22.14
N LYS A 83 11.24 -19.29 22.00
CA LYS A 83 12.56 -18.65 22.02
C LYS A 83 12.76 -17.77 20.77
N SER A 84 12.11 -18.13 19.67
CA SER A 84 12.24 -17.40 18.42
C SER A 84 11.61 -16.02 18.52
N PRO A 85 12.34 -14.93 18.22
CA PRO A 85 11.78 -13.57 18.34
C PRO A 85 10.73 -13.27 17.27
N GLN A 86 10.73 -14.00 16.14
CA GLN A 86 9.72 -13.91 15.09
C GLN A 86 9.58 -15.25 14.35
N ILE A 87 8.33 -15.70 14.20
CA ILE A 87 8.00 -16.89 13.42
C ILE A 87 7.17 -16.47 12.21
N THR A 88 7.56 -16.90 11.01
CA THR A 88 6.78 -16.69 9.78
C THR A 88 6.27 -18.01 9.25
N ILE A 89 4.95 -18.19 9.18
CA ILE A 89 4.33 -19.30 8.44
C ILE A 89 4.04 -18.82 7.02
N ARG A 90 4.83 -19.31 6.07
CA ARG A 90 4.61 -19.04 4.65
C ARG A 90 3.88 -20.22 4.02
N ILE A 91 2.66 -19.96 3.56
CA ILE A 91 1.80 -20.98 2.96
C ILE A 91 1.70 -20.73 1.45
N ASP A 92 2.26 -21.63 0.66
CA ASP A 92 2.11 -21.62 -0.80
C ASP A 92 1.06 -22.67 -1.27
N GLY A 93 0.63 -23.58 -0.38
CA GLY A 93 -0.40 -24.61 -0.63
C GLY A 93 -1.79 -24.33 -0.03
N THR A 94 -2.58 -25.39 0.14
CA THR A 94 -3.91 -25.37 0.76
C THR A 94 -3.93 -26.32 1.96
N LEU A 95 -4.26 -25.79 3.13
CA LEU A 95 -4.59 -26.61 4.29
C LEU A 95 -6.07 -26.98 4.19
N VAL A 96 -6.40 -28.24 4.44
CA VAL A 96 -7.74 -28.78 4.22
C VAL A 96 -8.18 -29.51 5.47
N ALA A 97 -9.38 -29.22 5.94
CA ALA A 97 -10.02 -29.93 7.04
C ALA A 97 -10.50 -31.32 6.61
N PRO A 98 -10.72 -32.25 7.57
CA PRO A 98 -11.48 -33.47 7.34
C PRO A 98 -12.83 -33.19 6.66
N GLN A 99 -13.19 -34.06 5.71
CA GLN A 99 -14.44 -33.93 4.95
C GLN A 99 -15.68 -34.19 5.83
N ASP A 100 -15.56 -35.09 6.82
CA ASP A 100 -16.58 -35.32 7.82
C ASP A 100 -16.55 -34.19 8.85
N TYR A 101 -17.59 -33.36 8.86
CA TYR A 101 -17.68 -32.21 9.77
C TYR A 101 -17.71 -32.62 11.23
N ARG A 102 -18.09 -33.87 11.56
CA ARG A 102 -18.13 -34.39 12.93
C ARG A 102 -16.73 -34.55 13.51
N VAL A 103 -15.69 -34.61 12.68
CA VAL A 103 -14.30 -34.70 13.15
C VAL A 103 -13.86 -33.36 13.74
N LEU A 104 -14.00 -32.26 12.98
CA LEU A 104 -13.71 -30.92 13.51
C LEU A 104 -14.76 -30.41 14.49
N GLY A 105 -16.01 -30.87 14.38
CA GLY A 105 -17.09 -30.50 15.30
C GLY A 105 -16.85 -30.93 16.77
N LYS A 106 -15.81 -31.72 17.04
CA LYS A 106 -15.33 -32.04 18.40
C LYS A 106 -14.40 -30.97 18.99
N SER A 107 -14.00 -29.98 18.20
CA SER A 107 -13.05 -28.94 18.58
C SER A 107 -13.65 -27.55 18.39
N THR A 108 -13.23 -26.60 19.22
CA THR A 108 -13.65 -25.19 19.10
C THR A 108 -12.97 -24.49 17.92
N ASP A 109 -11.69 -24.82 17.70
CA ASP A 109 -10.83 -24.25 16.68
C ASP A 109 -10.19 -25.35 15.83
N TRP A 110 -9.98 -25.06 14.56
CA TRP A 110 -9.20 -25.91 13.67
C TRP A 110 -7.70 -25.58 13.80
N LEU A 111 -7.32 -24.31 13.61
CA LEU A 111 -5.95 -23.85 13.78
C LEU A 111 -5.93 -22.74 14.86
N SER A 112 -5.43 -23.04 16.06
CA SER A 112 -5.31 -22.05 17.14
C SER A 112 -3.86 -21.63 17.38
N PHE A 113 -3.64 -20.36 17.68
CA PHE A 113 -2.38 -19.80 18.14
C PHE A 113 -2.57 -19.17 19.52
N GLU A 114 -1.87 -19.69 20.53
CA GLU A 114 -2.18 -19.42 21.92
C GLU A 114 -0.96 -18.85 22.64
N GLY A 115 -1.03 -17.61 23.14
CA GLY A 115 0.08 -16.98 23.85
C GLY A 115 1.30 -16.64 22.99
N VAL A 116 1.16 -16.55 21.66
CA VAL A 116 2.29 -16.35 20.75
C VAL A 116 2.67 -14.87 20.64
N ASN A 117 3.94 -14.58 20.35
CA ASN A 117 4.45 -13.23 20.15
C ASN A 117 5.28 -13.16 18.86
N GLY A 118 4.98 -12.22 17.96
CA GLY A 118 5.80 -11.99 16.75
C GLY A 118 5.53 -12.97 15.61
N ILE A 119 4.29 -13.43 15.45
CA ILE A 119 3.87 -14.38 14.42
C ILE A 119 3.40 -13.69 13.14
N SER A 120 3.79 -14.22 11.98
CA SER A 120 3.32 -13.79 10.66
C SER A 120 2.80 -14.95 9.81
N ILE A 121 1.54 -14.90 9.36
CA ILE A 121 0.98 -15.83 8.37
C ILE A 121 0.94 -15.13 7.00
N LEU A 122 1.57 -15.75 6.00
CA LEU A 122 1.71 -15.19 4.66
C LEU A 122 1.20 -16.15 3.58
N GLY A 123 0.15 -15.72 2.87
CA GLY A 123 -0.39 -16.42 1.71
C GLY A 123 -1.21 -17.66 2.04
N GLY A 124 -1.44 -18.50 1.04
CA GLY A 124 -2.08 -19.81 1.18
C GLY A 124 -3.60 -19.78 1.24
N ALA A 125 -4.17 -20.98 1.30
CA ALA A 125 -5.61 -21.18 1.48
C ALA A 125 -5.89 -22.13 2.66
N LEU A 126 -6.91 -21.80 3.45
CA LEU A 126 -7.50 -22.68 4.48
C LEU A 126 -8.89 -23.08 3.98
N ASP A 127 -9.15 -24.37 3.78
CA ASP A 127 -10.44 -24.92 3.35
C ASP A 127 -11.01 -25.80 4.46
N ALA A 128 -11.91 -25.23 5.25
CA ALA A 128 -12.43 -25.83 6.49
C ALA A 128 -13.64 -26.76 6.28
N LYS A 129 -14.03 -27.01 5.01
CA LYS A 129 -15.05 -28.01 4.64
C LYS A 129 -16.42 -27.83 5.32
N GLY A 130 -16.86 -26.60 5.52
CA GLY A 130 -18.16 -26.26 6.12
C GLY A 130 -19.46 -26.75 5.43
N PRO A 131 -19.57 -26.96 4.10
CA PRO A 131 -20.88 -27.15 3.46
C PRO A 131 -21.74 -28.29 3.99
N SER A 132 -21.13 -29.42 4.35
CA SER A 132 -21.86 -30.57 4.92
C SER A 132 -22.42 -30.26 6.31
N LEU A 133 -21.72 -29.47 7.12
CA LEU A 133 -22.26 -28.99 8.40
C LEU A 133 -23.40 -27.99 8.20
N TRP A 134 -23.26 -27.08 7.23
CA TRP A 134 -24.31 -26.10 6.93
C TRP A 134 -25.60 -26.79 6.48
N ALA A 135 -25.48 -27.83 5.65
CA ALA A 135 -26.62 -28.65 5.23
C ALA A 135 -27.29 -29.36 6.42
N CYS A 136 -26.51 -29.92 7.36
CA CYS A 136 -27.02 -30.49 8.61
C CYS A 136 -27.80 -29.46 9.44
N LYS A 137 -27.23 -28.25 9.62
CA LYS A 137 -27.88 -27.17 10.38
C LYS A 137 -29.17 -26.70 9.71
N ALA A 138 -29.19 -26.66 8.38
CA ALA A 138 -30.37 -26.30 7.59
C ALA A 138 -31.50 -27.35 7.68
N SER A 139 -31.18 -28.64 7.90
CA SER A 139 -32.18 -29.69 8.09
C SER A 139 -32.74 -29.77 9.52
N HIS A 140 -32.41 -28.81 10.40
CA HIS A 140 -32.80 -28.79 11.81
C HIS A 140 -32.48 -30.09 12.57
N SER A 141 -31.46 -30.83 12.10
CA SER A 141 -31.00 -32.06 12.72
C SER A 141 -30.07 -31.76 13.90
N ASN A 142 -29.75 -32.77 14.71
CA ASN A 142 -28.76 -32.62 15.78
C ASN A 142 -27.34 -32.54 15.18
N CYS A 143 -26.76 -31.33 15.15
CA CYS A 143 -25.47 -31.05 14.53
C CYS A 143 -24.51 -30.42 15.54
N PRO A 144 -23.19 -30.69 15.45
CA PRO A 144 -22.21 -30.01 16.29
C PRO A 144 -22.17 -28.51 15.96
N SER A 145 -21.63 -27.70 16.89
CA SER A 145 -21.42 -26.27 16.65
C SER A 145 -20.52 -26.03 15.43
N GLY A 146 -19.44 -26.81 15.30
CA GLY A 146 -18.41 -26.66 14.27
C GLY A 146 -17.19 -25.89 14.79
N ALA A 147 -16.09 -25.95 14.04
CA ALA A 147 -14.83 -25.31 14.43
C ALA A 147 -14.60 -23.95 13.73
N THR A 148 -14.01 -23.00 14.46
CA THR A 148 -13.43 -21.78 13.90
C THR A 148 -12.20 -22.13 13.06
N THR A 149 -12.05 -21.55 11.87
CA THR A 149 -10.94 -21.90 10.97
C THR A 149 -9.57 -21.49 11.52
N LEU A 150 -9.43 -20.27 12.02
CA LEU A 150 -8.16 -19.73 12.53
C LEU A 150 -8.42 -18.86 13.76
N SER A 151 -7.81 -19.18 14.90
CA SER A 151 -7.94 -18.39 16.13
C SER A 151 -6.57 -17.92 16.65
N PHE A 152 -6.54 -16.71 17.20
CA PHE A 152 -5.45 -16.20 18.00
C PHE A 152 -5.99 -15.83 19.38
N THR A 153 -5.38 -16.38 20.43
CA THR A 153 -5.78 -16.16 21.81
C THR A 153 -4.59 -15.64 22.61
N ASN A 154 -4.79 -14.59 23.41
CA ASN A 154 -3.80 -14.03 24.34
C ASN A 154 -2.43 -13.73 23.71
N SER A 155 -2.42 -13.25 22.47
CA SER A 155 -1.22 -13.19 21.61
C SER A 155 -0.83 -11.77 21.21
N LYS A 156 0.44 -11.53 20.86
CA LYS A 156 0.99 -10.20 20.54
C LYS A 156 1.69 -10.14 19.19
N ASN A 157 1.67 -8.96 18.56
CA ASN A 157 2.44 -8.66 17.35
C ASN A 157 2.14 -9.60 16.17
N ILE A 158 0.85 -9.82 15.91
CA ILE A 158 0.36 -10.76 14.89
C ILE A 158 0.24 -10.07 13.53
N ARG A 159 0.67 -10.74 12.46
CA ARG A 159 0.46 -10.28 11.07
C ARG A 159 -0.17 -11.38 10.21
N ILE A 160 -1.31 -11.10 9.59
CA ILE A 160 -1.95 -12.01 8.63
C ILE A 160 -2.03 -11.31 7.28
N ARG A 161 -1.39 -11.87 6.23
CA ARG A 161 -1.29 -11.22 4.93
C ARG A 161 -1.64 -12.14 3.77
N ARG A 162 -2.57 -11.70 2.92
CA ARG A 162 -2.94 -12.37 1.65
C ARG A 162 -3.42 -13.83 1.81
N LEU A 163 -3.97 -14.17 2.98
CA LEU A 163 -4.57 -15.46 3.25
C LEU A 163 -5.95 -15.56 2.57
N LEU A 164 -6.26 -16.73 2.02
CA LEU A 164 -7.61 -17.10 1.58
C LEU A 164 -8.22 -18.06 2.61
N SER A 165 -9.35 -17.70 3.23
CA SER A 165 -10.11 -18.60 4.12
C SER A 165 -11.41 -18.99 3.44
N LEU A 166 -11.64 -20.30 3.29
CA LEU A 166 -12.75 -20.90 2.55
C LEU A 166 -13.60 -21.75 3.48
N ASN A 167 -14.91 -21.57 3.36
CA ASN A 167 -15.93 -22.47 3.87
C ASN A 167 -15.72 -22.89 5.34
N SER A 168 -15.65 -21.92 6.24
CA SER A 168 -15.52 -22.21 7.67
C SER A 168 -16.76 -22.93 8.22
N GLN A 169 -16.57 -23.85 9.17
CA GLN A 169 -17.68 -24.50 9.87
C GLN A 169 -18.39 -23.53 10.84
N MET A 170 -17.62 -22.61 11.42
CA MET A 170 -18.05 -21.48 12.25
C MET A 170 -17.31 -20.21 11.81
N PHE A 171 -16.72 -19.42 12.71
CA PHE A 171 -15.99 -18.20 12.36
C PHE A 171 -14.75 -18.48 11.51
N HIS A 172 -14.43 -17.60 10.57
CA HIS A 172 -13.24 -17.74 9.72
C HIS A 172 -11.96 -17.34 10.45
N ILE A 173 -11.97 -16.20 11.15
CA ILE A 173 -10.81 -15.72 11.92
C ILE A 173 -11.29 -15.13 13.25
N VAL A 174 -10.71 -15.60 14.37
CA VAL A 174 -10.95 -15.06 15.71
C VAL A 174 -9.67 -14.42 16.26
N ILE A 175 -9.80 -13.21 16.79
CA ILE A 175 -8.75 -12.47 17.49
C ILE A 175 -9.27 -12.17 18.90
N ASN A 176 -8.77 -12.91 19.89
CA ASN A 176 -9.24 -12.87 21.27
C ASN A 176 -8.08 -12.56 22.23
N GLY A 177 -8.22 -11.57 23.11
CA GLY A 177 -7.18 -11.25 24.10
C GLY A 177 -5.86 -10.75 23.49
N CYS A 178 -5.86 -10.28 22.24
CA CYS A 178 -4.65 -10.01 21.47
C CYS A 178 -4.24 -8.53 21.44
N GLU A 179 -2.95 -8.27 21.20
CA GLU A 179 -2.40 -6.91 21.10
C GLU A 179 -1.55 -6.73 19.84
N ASN A 180 -1.68 -5.57 19.18
CA ASN A 180 -0.90 -5.19 18.00
C ASN A 180 -1.08 -6.19 16.84
N VAL A 181 -2.31 -6.28 16.33
CA VAL A 181 -2.69 -7.22 15.27
C VAL A 181 -2.87 -6.50 13.95
N HIS A 182 -2.34 -7.06 12.86
CA HIS A 182 -2.46 -6.49 11.52
C HIS A 182 -2.92 -7.53 10.49
N VAL A 183 -4.17 -7.42 10.06
CA VAL A 183 -4.79 -8.25 9.03
C VAL A 183 -4.86 -7.47 7.73
N GLN A 184 -4.24 -7.96 6.66
CA GLN A 184 -4.15 -7.23 5.39
C GLN A 184 -4.34 -8.10 4.15
N GLY A 185 -5.24 -7.69 3.27
CA GLY A 185 -5.42 -8.35 1.97
C GLY A 185 -6.01 -9.76 2.09
N VAL A 186 -6.66 -10.08 3.21
CA VAL A 186 -7.30 -11.37 3.44
C VAL A 186 -8.58 -11.46 2.63
N ARG A 187 -8.83 -12.65 2.07
CA ARG A 187 -10.06 -12.98 1.34
C ARG A 187 -10.79 -14.08 2.08
N ILE A 188 -12.06 -13.86 2.39
CA ILE A 188 -12.95 -14.82 3.04
C ILE A 188 -14.10 -15.14 2.09
N ILE A 189 -14.35 -16.42 1.88
CA ILE A 189 -15.40 -16.91 0.99
C ILE A 189 -16.13 -18.09 1.65
N ALA A 190 -17.41 -17.88 1.97
CA ALA A 190 -18.40 -18.90 2.27
C ALA A 190 -19.72 -18.54 1.57
N ALA A 191 -20.68 -19.46 1.56
CA ALA A 191 -22.00 -19.24 0.96
C ALA A 191 -22.80 -18.20 1.78
N GLY A 192 -23.67 -17.42 1.11
CA GLY A 192 -24.41 -16.33 1.76
C GLY A 192 -25.48 -16.78 2.76
N ASP A 193 -25.80 -18.07 2.76
CA ASP A 193 -26.71 -18.80 3.63
C ASP A 193 -25.97 -19.67 4.66
N SER A 194 -24.63 -19.59 4.72
CA SER A 194 -23.85 -20.39 5.66
C SER A 194 -24.01 -19.89 7.12
N PRO A 195 -24.49 -20.71 8.05
CA PRO A 195 -24.84 -20.26 9.40
C PRO A 195 -23.60 -19.99 10.26
N ASN A 196 -23.60 -18.84 10.96
CA ASN A 196 -22.58 -18.45 11.95
C ASN A 196 -21.14 -18.39 11.40
N THR A 197 -20.98 -18.10 10.11
CA THR A 197 -19.69 -18.04 9.44
C THR A 197 -19.05 -16.65 9.50
N ASP A 198 -19.00 -16.02 10.67
CA ASP A 198 -18.44 -14.67 10.80
C ASP A 198 -17.05 -14.58 10.15
N GLY A 199 -16.79 -13.48 9.46
CA GLY A 199 -15.54 -13.28 8.74
C GLY A 199 -14.37 -13.09 9.69
N ILE A 200 -14.32 -11.94 10.37
CA ILE A 200 -13.29 -11.67 11.37
C ILE A 200 -13.96 -11.22 12.67
N HIS A 201 -13.81 -12.03 13.71
CA HIS A 201 -14.28 -11.72 15.05
C HIS A 201 -13.13 -11.15 15.90
N VAL A 202 -13.39 -10.03 16.58
CA VAL A 202 -12.42 -9.38 17.47
C VAL A 202 -13.05 -9.16 18.84
N GLN A 203 -12.42 -9.65 19.90
CA GLN A 203 -12.85 -9.43 21.29
C GLN A 203 -11.65 -9.36 22.24
N LEU A 204 -11.81 -8.69 23.38
CA LEU A 204 -10.78 -8.52 24.44
C LEU A 204 -9.40 -8.06 23.91
N SER A 205 -9.37 -7.42 22.74
CA SER A 205 -8.15 -7.17 21.99
C SER A 205 -7.91 -5.68 21.79
N LYS A 206 -6.64 -5.27 21.70
CA LYS A 206 -6.26 -3.87 21.52
C LYS A 206 -5.28 -3.61 20.38
N ASN A 207 -5.39 -2.45 19.75
CA ASN A 207 -4.56 -2.02 18.61
C ASN A 207 -4.63 -3.01 17.44
N VAL A 208 -5.84 -3.21 16.92
CA VAL A 208 -6.12 -4.15 15.82
C VAL A 208 -6.37 -3.37 14.54
N ASN A 209 -5.69 -3.73 13.46
CA ASN A 209 -5.87 -3.16 12.13
C ASN A 209 -6.36 -4.22 11.14
N ILE A 210 -7.51 -3.99 10.49
CA ILE A 210 -8.06 -4.84 9.42
C ILE A 210 -8.17 -3.99 8.15
N ILE A 211 -7.32 -4.26 7.16
CA ILE A 211 -7.19 -3.40 5.98
C ILE A 211 -7.23 -4.17 4.65
N LYS A 212 -7.93 -3.60 3.67
CA LYS A 212 -7.96 -4.12 2.28
C LYS A 212 -8.45 -5.57 2.18
N CYS A 213 -9.42 -5.97 3.00
CA CYS A 213 -9.97 -7.32 3.00
C CYS A 213 -11.24 -7.41 2.14
N SER A 214 -11.53 -8.60 1.63
CA SER A 214 -12.80 -8.90 0.94
C SER A 214 -13.44 -10.10 1.63
N ILE A 215 -14.66 -9.93 2.12
CA ILE A 215 -15.32 -10.90 3.00
C ILE A 215 -16.71 -11.22 2.46
N LYS A 216 -16.96 -12.50 2.23
CA LYS A 216 -18.25 -13.06 1.83
C LYS A 216 -18.58 -14.22 2.76
N THR A 217 -19.67 -14.10 3.50
CA THR A 217 -20.07 -15.01 4.58
C THR A 217 -21.60 -15.07 4.62
N GLY A 218 -22.15 -15.99 5.42
CA GLY A 218 -23.57 -15.96 5.75
C GLY A 218 -23.90 -15.14 6.99
N ASP A 219 -22.90 -14.83 7.83
CA ASP A 219 -23.07 -14.04 9.05
C ASP A 219 -22.25 -12.73 9.01
N ASP A 220 -21.89 -12.17 10.17
CA ASP A 220 -21.19 -10.89 10.31
C ASP A 220 -19.88 -10.88 9.52
N CYS A 221 -19.71 -9.89 8.65
CA CYS A 221 -18.47 -9.65 7.91
C CYS A 221 -17.30 -9.43 8.88
N ILE A 222 -17.53 -8.56 9.88
CA ILE A 222 -16.64 -8.35 11.02
C ILE A 222 -17.54 -8.20 12.25
N SER A 223 -17.32 -9.04 13.27
CA SER A 223 -18.01 -8.96 14.56
C SER A 223 -17.05 -8.48 15.65
N ILE A 224 -17.53 -7.60 16.53
CA ILE A 224 -16.71 -6.90 17.53
C ILE A 224 -17.33 -7.12 18.90
N GLY A 225 -16.70 -7.95 19.72
CA GLY A 225 -17.14 -8.31 21.06
C GLY A 225 -16.56 -7.44 22.18
N PRO A 226 -17.00 -7.69 23.44
CA PRO A 226 -16.55 -7.00 24.65
C PRO A 226 -15.03 -6.84 24.78
N GLY A 227 -14.60 -5.75 25.42
CA GLY A 227 -13.18 -5.44 25.69
C GLY A 227 -12.31 -5.09 24.49
N THR A 228 -12.90 -4.92 23.30
CA THR A 228 -12.18 -4.42 22.13
C THR A 228 -11.83 -2.93 22.26
N LYS A 229 -10.54 -2.59 22.09
CA LYS A 229 -10.02 -1.22 22.23
C LYS A 229 -9.14 -0.83 21.03
N ASN A 230 -9.28 0.36 20.47
CA ASN A 230 -8.42 0.85 19.38
C ASN A 230 -8.45 -0.08 18.14
N LEU A 231 -9.64 -0.32 17.59
CA LEU A 231 -9.83 -1.11 16.37
C LEU A 231 -9.94 -0.19 15.15
N TRP A 232 -9.17 -0.48 14.11
CA TRP A 232 -9.20 0.23 12.84
C TRP A 232 -9.53 -0.70 11.68
N VAL A 233 -10.63 -0.41 10.98
CA VAL A 233 -11.08 -1.14 9.80
C VAL A 233 -11.07 -0.17 8.60
N GLU A 234 -10.34 -0.49 7.53
CA GLU A 234 -10.27 0.36 6.34
C GLU A 234 -10.24 -0.40 5.01
N GLN A 235 -10.98 0.07 4.00
CA GLN A 235 -10.99 -0.51 2.65
C GLN A 235 -11.44 -1.98 2.67
N VAL A 236 -12.46 -2.29 3.46
CA VAL A 236 -13.05 -3.64 3.52
C VAL A 236 -14.31 -3.69 2.67
N THR A 237 -14.43 -4.73 1.85
CA THR A 237 -15.66 -5.05 1.12
C THR A 237 -16.36 -6.21 1.80
N CYS A 238 -17.60 -5.98 2.24
CA CYS A 238 -18.48 -6.96 2.85
C CYS A 238 -19.63 -7.29 1.89
N GLY A 239 -19.97 -8.56 1.72
CA GLY A 239 -21.20 -8.92 1.00
C GLY A 239 -21.09 -10.14 0.11
N PRO A 240 -22.01 -11.13 0.25
CA PRO A 240 -23.17 -11.16 1.18
C PRO A 240 -22.77 -11.34 2.66
N GLY A 241 -23.75 -11.31 3.58
CA GLY A 241 -23.60 -11.52 5.04
C GLY A 241 -24.34 -10.48 5.90
N HIS A 242 -24.10 -10.47 7.21
CA HIS A 242 -24.80 -9.58 8.17
C HIS A 242 -24.20 -8.18 8.35
N GLY A 243 -23.12 -7.84 7.63
CA GLY A 243 -22.46 -6.53 7.72
C GLY A 243 -21.41 -6.47 8.83
N ILE A 244 -21.04 -5.27 9.28
CA ILE A 244 -20.11 -5.09 10.40
C ILE A 244 -20.92 -4.79 11.66
N SER A 245 -20.72 -5.61 12.70
CA SER A 245 -21.52 -5.59 13.91
C SER A 245 -20.66 -5.43 15.17
N ILE A 246 -20.99 -4.45 16.00
CA ILE A 246 -20.57 -4.40 17.40
C ILE A 246 -21.58 -5.18 18.23
N GLY A 247 -21.12 -6.19 18.96
CA GLY A 247 -21.91 -7.09 19.78
C GLY A 247 -22.12 -8.48 19.16
N SER A 248 -22.99 -9.32 19.73
CA SER A 248 -23.93 -8.95 20.81
C SER A 248 -23.24 -8.70 22.14
N LEU A 249 -23.53 -7.56 22.76
CA LEU A 249 -23.13 -7.20 24.13
C LEU A 249 -24.22 -7.54 25.13
N ALA A 250 -23.94 -7.52 26.43
CA ALA A 250 -24.80 -7.95 27.54
C ALA A 250 -25.11 -9.46 27.51
N LYS A 251 -24.18 -10.27 27.00
CA LYS A 251 -24.26 -11.72 27.22
C LYS A 251 -24.03 -12.01 28.71
N ASP A 252 -23.08 -11.30 29.31
CA ASP A 252 -22.78 -11.36 30.74
C ASP A 252 -23.26 -10.09 31.47
N LEU A 253 -23.65 -10.25 32.74
CA LEU A 253 -24.03 -9.12 33.61
C LEU A 253 -22.83 -8.18 33.86
N LYS A 254 -21.61 -8.74 33.83
CA LYS A 254 -20.35 -8.01 33.95
C LYS A 254 -19.46 -8.32 32.76
N GLU A 255 -19.26 -7.34 31.88
CA GLU A 255 -18.39 -7.45 30.71
C GLU A 255 -17.70 -6.12 30.40
N GLU A 256 -16.54 -6.17 29.76
CA GLU A 256 -15.81 -4.97 29.34
C GLU A 256 -16.51 -4.25 28.18
N GLY A 257 -16.42 -2.92 28.16
CA GLY A 257 -16.94 -2.13 27.03
C GLY A 257 -16.10 -2.24 25.75
N VAL A 258 -16.74 -1.88 24.64
CA VAL A 258 -16.10 -1.66 23.34
C VAL A 258 -15.80 -0.18 23.18
N GLN A 259 -14.55 0.18 22.87
CA GLN A 259 -14.19 1.59 22.75
C GLN A 259 -13.13 1.90 21.69
N ASN A 260 -13.21 3.13 21.16
CA ASN A 260 -12.29 3.65 20.16
C ASN A 260 -12.22 2.74 18.93
N VAL A 261 -13.34 2.60 18.23
CA VAL A 261 -13.47 1.81 17.01
C VAL A 261 -13.65 2.76 15.84
N THR A 262 -12.81 2.65 14.81
CA THR A 262 -13.00 3.37 13.54
C THR A 262 -13.17 2.40 12.39
N ILE A 263 -14.29 2.51 11.69
CA ILE A 263 -14.60 1.76 10.48
C ILE A 263 -14.74 2.77 9.35
N ARG A 264 -13.88 2.69 8.33
CA ARG A 264 -13.87 3.67 7.24
C ARG A 264 -13.65 3.11 5.84
N LYS A 265 -14.15 3.81 4.82
CA LYS A 265 -13.97 3.42 3.40
C LYS A 265 -14.43 1.99 3.15
N THR A 266 -15.54 1.58 3.74
CA THR A 266 -16.08 0.22 3.57
C THR A 266 -17.14 0.20 2.48
N THR A 267 -17.28 -0.94 1.81
CA THR A 267 -18.33 -1.16 0.83
C THR A 267 -19.15 -2.37 1.24
N PHE A 268 -20.46 -2.20 1.33
CA PHE A 268 -21.43 -3.23 1.64
C PHE A 268 -22.23 -3.57 0.39
N MET A 269 -22.34 -4.85 0.04
CA MET A 269 -23.04 -5.31 -1.17
C MET A 269 -24.00 -6.45 -0.83
N GLY A 270 -25.31 -6.19 -0.88
CA GLY A 270 -26.32 -7.23 -0.63
C GLY A 270 -26.21 -7.84 0.77
N THR A 271 -25.80 -7.05 1.78
CA THR A 271 -25.74 -7.50 3.18
C THR A 271 -27.06 -7.24 3.89
N GLN A 272 -27.35 -8.03 4.92
CA GLN A 272 -28.51 -7.81 5.79
C GLN A 272 -28.37 -6.49 6.56
N ASN A 273 -27.19 -6.16 7.07
CA ASN A 273 -26.94 -4.88 7.72
C ASN A 273 -25.69 -4.23 7.13
N GLY A 274 -25.57 -2.91 7.30
CA GLY A 274 -24.33 -2.19 7.02
C GLY A 274 -23.50 -2.09 8.28
N LEU A 275 -23.86 -1.13 9.12
CA LEU A 275 -23.17 -0.76 10.35
C LEU A 275 -24.11 -0.96 11.54
N ARG A 276 -23.88 -2.01 12.31
CA ARG A 276 -24.78 -2.46 13.38
C ARG A 276 -24.12 -2.38 14.76
N ILE A 277 -24.90 -1.97 15.76
CA ILE A 277 -24.60 -2.19 17.19
C ILE A 277 -25.76 -3.01 17.75
N LYS A 278 -25.48 -4.16 18.36
CA LYS A 278 -26.50 -5.06 18.93
C LYS A 278 -26.16 -5.40 20.38
N SER A 279 -27.13 -5.31 21.29
CA SER A 279 -26.99 -5.73 22.68
C SER A 279 -28.22 -6.45 23.18
N TRP A 280 -28.01 -7.45 24.02
CA TRP A 280 -29.08 -8.19 24.68
C TRP A 280 -29.95 -7.24 25.51
N ALA A 281 -31.26 -7.48 25.51
CA ALA A 281 -32.25 -6.80 26.35
C ALA A 281 -32.13 -7.24 27.83
N ARG A 282 -30.93 -7.12 28.41
CA ARG A 282 -30.58 -7.62 29.75
C ARG A 282 -29.69 -6.62 30.50
N PRO A 283 -29.73 -6.59 31.84
CA PRO A 283 -28.78 -5.81 32.64
C PRO A 283 -27.33 -6.18 32.32
N SER A 284 -26.47 -5.18 32.23
CA SER A 284 -25.03 -5.36 32.07
C SER A 284 -24.29 -4.08 32.45
N THR A 285 -23.03 -4.21 32.82
CA THR A 285 -22.12 -3.08 33.09
C THR A 285 -21.34 -2.62 31.86
N GLY A 286 -21.48 -3.33 30.73
CA GLY A 286 -20.79 -3.02 29.47
C GLY A 286 -21.22 -1.69 28.83
N PHE A 287 -20.44 -1.24 27.86
CA PHE A 287 -20.69 0.00 27.12
C PHE A 287 -20.13 -0.05 25.70
N VAL A 288 -20.59 0.86 24.84
CA VAL A 288 -19.99 1.18 23.54
C VAL A 288 -19.70 2.66 23.50
N GLN A 289 -18.43 3.06 23.29
CA GLN A 289 -18.07 4.47 23.22
C GLN A 289 -17.00 4.83 22.18
N GLY A 290 -17.07 6.03 21.63
CA GLY A 290 -16.03 6.55 20.73
C GLY A 290 -15.94 5.75 19.43
N VAL A 291 -17.09 5.43 18.84
CA VAL A 291 -17.16 4.70 17.57
C VAL A 291 -17.31 5.69 16.42
N ARG A 292 -16.57 5.47 15.34
CA ARG A 292 -16.55 6.29 14.13
C ARG A 292 -16.78 5.43 12.90
N PHE A 293 -17.91 5.63 12.25
CA PHE A 293 -18.25 5.03 10.96
C PHE A 293 -18.14 6.10 9.86
N LEU A 294 -17.18 5.98 8.95
CA LEU A 294 -16.75 7.07 8.05
C LEU A 294 -16.65 6.64 6.57
N ASP A 295 -17.19 7.40 5.62
CA ASP A 295 -17.03 7.17 4.16
C ASP A 295 -17.42 5.73 3.74
N SER A 296 -18.63 5.29 4.09
CA SER A 296 -19.12 3.95 3.76
C SER A 296 -20.09 3.98 2.57
N LEU A 297 -19.95 3.03 1.65
CA LEU A 297 -20.83 2.85 0.50
C LEU A 297 -21.76 1.65 0.70
N MET A 298 -23.06 1.90 0.62
CA MET A 298 -24.13 0.89 0.70
C MET A 298 -24.61 0.55 -0.71
N ARG A 299 -24.70 -0.74 -1.04
CA ARG A 299 -25.30 -1.23 -2.29
C ARG A 299 -26.30 -2.32 -1.97
N ASN A 300 -27.59 -1.97 -2.06
CA ASN A 300 -28.69 -2.89 -1.84
C ASN A 300 -28.58 -3.58 -0.45
N VAL A 301 -28.35 -2.77 0.59
CA VAL A 301 -28.20 -3.26 1.97
C VAL A 301 -29.56 -3.20 2.67
N GLN A 302 -29.97 -4.26 3.36
CA GLN A 302 -31.31 -4.31 3.95
C GLN A 302 -31.50 -3.30 5.09
N ASN A 303 -30.59 -3.28 6.06
CA ASN A 303 -30.59 -2.29 7.15
C ASN A 303 -29.22 -1.58 7.22
N PRO A 304 -29.00 -0.51 6.43
CA PRO A 304 -27.72 0.19 6.35
C PRO A 304 -27.12 0.62 7.70
N ILE A 305 -27.91 1.18 8.61
CA ILE A 305 -27.46 1.66 9.92
C ILE A 305 -28.43 1.16 10.99
N VAL A 306 -27.91 0.42 11.98
CA VAL A 306 -28.73 -0.19 13.05
C VAL A 306 -28.09 -0.02 14.42
N ILE A 307 -28.89 0.39 15.41
CA ILE A 307 -28.65 0.14 16.83
C ILE A 307 -29.85 -0.66 17.33
N ASP A 308 -29.61 -1.83 17.90
CA ASP A 308 -30.63 -2.73 18.42
C ASP A 308 -30.26 -3.16 19.85
N GLN A 309 -30.83 -2.49 20.84
CA GLN A 309 -30.68 -2.85 22.25
C GLN A 309 -31.79 -3.77 22.77
N ASN A 310 -32.68 -4.24 21.89
CA ASN A 310 -33.74 -5.19 22.20
C ASN A 310 -33.43 -6.58 21.64
N TYR A 311 -32.19 -6.83 21.22
CA TYR A 311 -31.76 -8.11 20.67
C TYR A 311 -31.99 -9.21 21.69
N CYS A 312 -32.83 -10.20 21.36
CA CYS A 312 -33.22 -11.26 22.29
C CYS A 312 -33.39 -12.57 21.50
N PRO A 313 -32.28 -13.16 21.02
CA PRO A 313 -32.36 -14.34 20.17
C PRO A 313 -33.01 -15.51 20.94
N HIS A 314 -34.02 -16.11 20.31
CA HIS A 314 -34.82 -17.22 20.85
C HIS A 314 -35.61 -16.92 22.14
N ASN A 315 -35.81 -15.65 22.51
CA ASN A 315 -36.46 -15.25 23.77
C ASN A 315 -35.82 -15.84 25.04
N LEU A 316 -34.58 -16.33 24.96
CA LEU A 316 -33.88 -16.99 26.07
C LEU A 316 -33.31 -15.96 27.05
N ASN A 317 -33.73 -16.02 28.32
CA ASN A 317 -33.22 -15.19 29.42
C ASN A 317 -33.38 -13.66 29.21
N CYS A 318 -34.35 -13.22 28.40
CA CYS A 318 -34.68 -11.82 28.18
C CYS A 318 -36.18 -11.44 28.15
N PRO A 319 -37.15 -12.21 28.72
CA PRO A 319 -38.53 -11.71 28.80
C PRO A 319 -38.59 -10.54 29.80
N SER A 320 -39.16 -9.41 29.36
CA SER A 320 -39.40 -8.15 30.10
C SER A 320 -38.19 -7.36 30.64
N GLN A 321 -36.96 -7.74 30.29
CA GLN A 321 -35.76 -7.02 30.72
C GLN A 321 -35.32 -5.95 29.70
N VAL A 322 -34.55 -4.98 30.17
CA VAL A 322 -34.07 -3.82 29.39
C VAL A 322 -32.54 -3.84 29.36
N SER A 323 -31.93 -3.51 28.21
CA SER A 323 -30.47 -3.54 28.07
C SER A 323 -29.76 -2.58 29.02
N GLY A 324 -28.74 -3.10 29.72
CA GLY A 324 -27.82 -2.33 30.55
C GLY A 324 -26.68 -1.66 29.80
N ILE A 325 -26.49 -1.97 28.51
CA ILE A 325 -25.37 -1.43 27.73
C ILE A 325 -25.55 0.06 27.50
N LYS A 326 -24.53 0.83 27.90
CA LYS A 326 -24.48 2.27 27.64
C LYS A 326 -23.85 2.54 26.28
N ILE A 327 -24.61 3.10 25.34
CA ILE A 327 -24.10 3.48 24.02
C ILE A 327 -23.94 5.01 23.97
N LYS A 328 -22.71 5.48 23.76
CA LYS A 328 -22.44 6.93 23.65
C LYS A 328 -21.35 7.29 22.65
N ASP A 329 -21.35 8.54 22.17
CA ASP A 329 -20.30 9.08 21.29
C ASP A 329 -20.09 8.21 20.03
N ILE A 330 -21.14 8.06 19.23
CA ILE A 330 -21.14 7.30 17.97
C ILE A 330 -21.29 8.28 16.81
N ILE A 331 -20.34 8.30 15.88
CA ILE A 331 -20.39 9.16 14.70
C ILE A 331 -20.61 8.31 13.45
N TYR A 332 -21.59 8.70 12.66
CA TYR A 332 -21.83 8.24 11.30
C TYR A 332 -21.59 9.42 10.36
N GLU A 333 -20.56 9.34 9.51
CA GLU A 333 -20.14 10.46 8.66
C GLU A 333 -19.85 10.02 7.21
N ASP A 334 -20.34 10.79 6.24
CA ASP A 334 -20.11 10.58 4.80
C ASP A 334 -20.58 9.18 4.29
N ILE A 335 -21.71 8.68 4.80
CA ILE A 335 -22.30 7.39 4.42
C ILE A 335 -23.26 7.59 3.25
N ARG A 336 -23.10 6.83 2.16
CA ARG A 336 -23.94 6.98 0.96
C ARG A 336 -24.36 5.66 0.33
N GLY A 337 -25.43 5.66 -0.44
CA GLY A 337 -25.80 4.53 -1.30
C GLY A 337 -27.26 4.10 -1.19
N THR A 338 -27.54 2.82 -1.44
CA THR A 338 -28.90 2.29 -1.54
C THR A 338 -29.27 1.31 -0.43
N SER A 339 -30.47 1.48 0.12
CA SER A 339 -31.15 0.54 1.00
C SER A 339 -32.08 -0.37 0.20
N SER A 340 -32.21 -1.64 0.59
CA SER A 340 -33.24 -2.54 0.03
C SER A 340 -34.55 -2.53 0.83
N THR A 341 -34.59 -1.80 1.96
CA THR A 341 -35.82 -1.53 2.72
C THR A 341 -36.05 -0.04 2.88
N GLN A 342 -37.29 0.34 3.17
CA GLN A 342 -37.69 1.74 3.36
C GLN A 342 -37.01 2.38 4.57
N VAL A 343 -36.87 1.66 5.69
CA VAL A 343 -36.22 2.15 6.91
C VAL A 343 -34.72 1.84 6.85
N ALA A 344 -33.92 2.82 6.43
CA ALA A 344 -32.48 2.62 6.27
C ALA A 344 -31.68 2.86 7.57
N ILE A 345 -32.23 3.62 8.50
CA ILE A 345 -31.63 3.93 9.80
C ILE A 345 -32.62 3.51 10.89
N LYS A 346 -32.25 2.52 11.70
CA LYS A 346 -33.05 2.08 12.86
C LYS A 346 -32.21 2.23 14.13
N PHE A 347 -32.63 3.10 15.03
CA PHE A 347 -32.04 3.22 16.36
C PHE A 347 -33.07 2.83 17.42
N ASP A 348 -32.93 1.63 17.95
CA ASP A 348 -33.80 1.10 18.99
C ASP A 348 -32.99 0.94 20.27
N CYS A 349 -32.91 2.03 21.03
CA CYS A 349 -32.09 2.12 22.22
C CYS A 349 -32.87 1.75 23.48
N SER A 350 -32.12 1.45 24.53
CA SER A 350 -32.64 1.05 25.83
C SER A 350 -33.36 2.22 26.51
N PRO A 351 -34.62 2.06 26.99
CA PRO A 351 -35.27 3.09 27.81
C PRO A 351 -34.55 3.33 29.15
N LYS A 352 -33.84 2.32 29.68
CA LYS A 352 -33.06 2.44 30.93
C LYS A 352 -31.72 3.17 30.71
N ASN A 353 -31.11 2.98 29.54
CA ASN A 353 -29.86 3.65 29.17
C ASN A 353 -29.99 4.21 27.74
N PRO A 354 -30.72 5.34 27.56
CA PRO A 354 -30.88 5.94 26.24
C PRO A 354 -29.53 6.20 25.56
N CYS A 355 -29.47 5.98 24.24
CA CYS A 355 -28.25 6.26 23.48
C CYS A 355 -27.97 7.77 23.46
N THR A 356 -26.73 8.19 23.74
CA THR A 356 -26.36 9.61 23.81
C THR A 356 -25.22 9.95 22.84
N GLY A 357 -25.14 11.19 22.36
CA GLY A 357 -24.04 11.61 21.49
C GLY A 357 -23.94 10.81 20.18
N ILE A 358 -25.07 10.32 19.66
CA ILE A 358 -25.17 9.78 18.31
C ILE A 358 -25.19 10.96 17.32
N ARG A 359 -24.28 10.98 16.35
CA ARG A 359 -24.15 12.07 15.37
C ARG A 359 -24.20 11.53 13.95
N LEU A 360 -25.17 11.98 13.16
CA LEU A 360 -25.26 11.73 11.73
C LEU A 360 -24.75 12.97 10.96
N GLN A 361 -23.77 12.81 10.07
CA GLN A 361 -23.24 13.88 9.24
C GLN A 361 -23.09 13.40 7.79
N ASN A 362 -23.68 14.09 6.83
CA ASN A 362 -23.61 13.72 5.41
C ASN A 362 -24.01 12.25 5.14
N VAL A 363 -25.10 11.80 5.75
CA VAL A 363 -25.67 10.47 5.48
C VAL A 363 -26.72 10.61 4.38
N ASN A 364 -26.47 10.01 3.21
CA ASN A 364 -27.34 10.07 2.04
C ASN A 364 -27.69 8.65 1.56
N LEU A 365 -28.83 8.14 2.03
CA LEU A 365 -29.30 6.80 1.70
C LEU A 365 -30.64 6.89 0.96
N SER A 366 -30.74 6.16 -0.14
CA SER A 366 -31.96 6.12 -0.95
C SER A 366 -32.58 4.72 -0.97
N TYR A 367 -33.91 4.66 -0.95
CA TYR A 367 -34.72 3.48 -1.20
C TYR A 367 -35.57 3.74 -2.45
N LEU A 368 -35.48 2.87 -3.46
CA LEU A 368 -36.16 3.05 -4.75
C LEU A 368 -35.97 4.44 -5.37
N ASN A 369 -34.72 4.96 -5.34
CA ASN A 369 -34.33 6.30 -5.79
C ASN A 369 -35.02 7.48 -5.07
N LYS A 370 -35.73 7.22 -3.96
CA LYS A 370 -36.28 8.22 -3.05
C LYS A 370 -35.45 8.27 -1.76
N PRO A 371 -35.48 9.37 -0.99
CA PRO A 371 -34.86 9.39 0.33
C PRO A 371 -35.38 8.23 1.20
N ALA A 372 -34.48 7.49 1.84
CA ALA A 372 -34.86 6.43 2.77
C ALA A 372 -35.30 7.02 4.13
N GLN A 373 -36.10 6.27 4.88
CA GLN A 373 -36.65 6.68 6.17
C GLN A 373 -35.75 6.26 7.35
N SER A 374 -36.02 6.85 8.50
CA SER A 374 -35.40 6.53 9.79
C SER A 374 -36.45 6.24 10.86
N SER A 375 -36.14 5.31 11.78
CA SER A 375 -36.94 5.00 12.98
C SER A 375 -36.04 5.10 14.21
N CYS A 376 -36.46 5.83 15.24
CA CYS A 376 -35.65 6.11 16.44
C CYS A 376 -36.49 5.98 17.71
N SER A 377 -35.98 5.25 18.70
CA SER A 377 -36.58 5.02 20.03
C SER A 377 -35.51 5.13 21.12
N ASN A 378 -35.80 5.86 22.20
CA ASN A 378 -34.91 6.10 23.34
C ASN A 378 -33.48 6.53 22.94
N VAL A 379 -33.37 7.24 21.83
CA VAL A 379 -32.14 7.93 21.47
C VAL A 379 -32.29 9.32 22.04
N LEU A 380 -31.44 9.66 23.01
CA LEU A 380 -31.16 11.06 23.32
C LEU A 380 -30.27 11.58 22.20
N ILE A 381 -30.92 11.75 21.06
CA ILE A 381 -30.60 12.84 20.19
C ILE A 381 -30.86 14.01 21.13
N ASN A 382 -29.79 14.64 21.66
CA ASN A 382 -29.89 16.07 21.89
C ASN A 382 -30.50 16.51 20.59
N SER A 383 -31.78 16.90 20.63
CA SER A 383 -32.43 17.41 19.44
C SER A 383 -31.35 18.29 18.84
N THR A 384 -31.06 18.12 17.56
CA THR A 384 -30.69 19.33 16.88
C THR A 384 -31.92 20.22 17.09
N SER A 385 -31.97 20.94 18.24
CA SER A 385 -32.09 22.38 18.23
C SER A 385 -31.44 22.76 16.92
N ALA A 386 -32.30 23.09 15.95
CA ALA A 386 -31.88 23.41 14.61
C ALA A 386 -30.62 24.24 14.77
N LEU A 387 -29.45 23.68 14.40
CA LEU A 387 -28.14 24.15 14.89
C LEU A 387 -28.19 25.67 14.97
N THR A 388 -28.14 26.25 16.18
CA THR A 388 -28.51 27.66 16.32
C THR A 388 -27.60 28.46 15.41
N LYS A 389 -28.21 29.06 14.38
CA LYS A 389 -27.50 29.59 13.22
C LYS A 389 -27.29 31.07 13.41
N TYR A 390 -26.06 31.43 13.72
CA TYR A 390 -25.62 32.81 13.83
C TYR A 390 -25.07 33.26 12.47
N ASN A 391 -25.93 33.87 11.66
CA ASN A 391 -25.51 34.49 10.41
C ASN A 391 -24.77 35.80 10.70
N VAL A 392 -23.53 35.93 10.26
CA VAL A 392 -22.69 37.13 10.53
C VAL A 392 -23.32 38.44 10.03
N LEU A 393 -24.20 38.38 9.02
CA LEU A 393 -24.95 39.55 8.53
C LEU A 393 -25.90 40.12 9.61
N ASN A 394 -26.49 39.24 10.43
CA ASN A 394 -27.38 39.64 11.52
C ASN A 394 -26.63 40.37 12.65
N PHE A 395 -25.29 40.28 12.65
CA PHE A 395 -24.39 40.98 13.57
C PHE A 395 -23.73 42.20 12.93
N GLY A 396 -24.17 42.60 11.72
CA GLY A 396 -23.71 43.81 11.04
C GLY A 396 -22.55 43.60 10.05
N ALA A 397 -22.13 42.36 9.78
CA ALA A 397 -21.09 42.10 8.77
C ALA A 397 -21.58 42.56 7.38
N LYS A 398 -20.67 43.10 6.56
CA LYS A 398 -21.00 43.57 5.20
C LYS A 398 -20.20 42.78 4.15
N PRO A 399 -20.85 42.14 3.16
CA PRO A 399 -20.20 41.26 2.18
C PRO A 399 -19.50 42.00 1.03
N ASN A 400 -18.99 43.22 1.25
CA ASN A 400 -18.42 44.09 0.20
C ASN A 400 -16.89 44.13 0.15
N GLY A 401 -16.20 43.49 1.11
CA GLY A 401 -14.74 43.43 1.19
C GLY A 401 -14.07 44.77 1.52
N LYS A 402 -14.84 45.78 1.94
CA LYS A 402 -14.38 47.13 2.25
C LYS A 402 -14.71 47.56 3.69
N THR A 403 -15.88 47.14 4.19
CA THR A 403 -16.33 47.49 5.55
C THR A 403 -15.76 46.49 6.54
N ASP A 404 -15.11 46.98 7.59
CA ASP A 404 -14.60 46.14 8.66
C ASP A 404 -15.75 45.38 9.34
N SER A 405 -15.72 44.05 9.22
CA SER A 405 -16.70 43.13 9.80
C SER A 405 -16.18 42.43 11.06
N THR A 406 -15.03 42.86 11.60
CA THR A 406 -14.35 42.22 12.75
C THR A 406 -15.28 42.09 13.96
N LYS A 407 -15.92 43.19 14.34
CA LYS A 407 -16.85 43.22 15.49
C LYS A 407 -18.04 42.28 15.28
N ALA A 408 -18.57 42.20 14.06
CA ALA A 408 -19.69 41.32 13.74
C ALA A 408 -19.34 39.83 13.91
N PHE A 409 -18.16 39.42 13.48
CA PHE A 409 -17.66 38.05 13.65
C PHE A 409 -17.41 37.71 15.12
N LEU A 410 -16.82 38.64 15.89
CA LEU A 410 -16.63 38.46 17.33
C LEU A 410 -17.96 38.36 18.08
N MET A 411 -18.98 39.15 17.72
CA MET A 411 -20.32 39.06 18.30
C MET A 411 -21.01 37.74 17.94
N ALA A 412 -20.91 37.29 16.69
CA ALA A 412 -21.42 35.99 16.26
C ALA A 412 -20.73 34.84 17.01
N TRP A 413 -19.41 34.92 17.21
CA TRP A 413 -18.68 33.95 18.04
C TRP A 413 -19.14 33.98 19.49
N LYS A 414 -19.26 35.16 20.11
CA LYS A 414 -19.72 35.29 21.49
C LYS A 414 -21.11 34.66 21.68
N ALA A 415 -22.04 34.90 20.75
CA ALA A 415 -23.37 34.31 20.78
C ALA A 415 -23.33 32.78 20.60
N ALA A 416 -22.55 32.29 19.63
CA ALA A 416 -22.36 30.86 19.40
C ALA A 416 -21.73 30.16 20.61
N CYS A 417 -20.71 30.76 21.22
CA CYS A 417 -19.97 30.24 22.34
C CYS A 417 -20.80 30.20 23.63
N ALA A 418 -21.71 31.17 23.83
CA ALA A 418 -22.62 31.22 24.97
C ALA A 418 -23.82 30.27 24.87
N SER A 419 -24.11 29.74 23.68
CA SER A 419 -25.21 28.80 23.44
C SER A 419 -24.98 27.47 24.18
N ALA A 420 -26.02 26.90 24.79
CA ALA A 420 -25.97 25.53 25.31
C ALA A 420 -26.03 24.48 24.18
N ASP A 421 -26.62 24.85 23.04
CA ASP A 421 -26.75 24.00 21.85
C ASP A 421 -25.49 23.98 20.99
N SER A 422 -25.38 22.98 20.11
CA SER A 422 -24.41 23.03 19.01
C SER A 422 -24.80 24.14 18.03
N THR A 423 -23.83 24.89 17.52
CA THR A 423 -24.09 26.12 16.75
C THR A 423 -23.43 26.11 15.38
N ILE A 424 -24.00 26.87 14.45
CA ILE A 424 -23.36 27.24 13.19
C ILE A 424 -23.15 28.74 13.18
N ILE A 425 -21.90 29.19 13.03
CA ILE A 425 -21.61 30.54 12.54
C ILE A 425 -21.61 30.47 11.01
N TYR A 426 -22.58 31.11 10.39
CA TYR A 426 -22.75 31.09 8.95
C TYR A 426 -22.21 32.38 8.33
N VAL A 427 -21.28 32.23 7.39
CA VAL A 427 -20.73 33.32 6.57
C VAL A 427 -21.24 33.13 5.13
N PRO A 428 -22.28 33.88 4.70
CA PRO A 428 -22.80 33.80 3.34
C PRO A 428 -21.76 34.18 2.28
N LYS A 429 -22.07 33.89 1.02
CA LYS A 429 -21.26 34.36 -0.13
C LYS A 429 -21.06 35.89 -0.06
N GLY A 430 -19.84 36.32 -0.37
CA GLY A 430 -19.43 37.72 -0.23
C GLY A 430 -17.94 37.83 0.10
N ARG A 431 -17.42 39.05 0.13
CA ARG A 431 -16.07 39.36 0.65
C ARG A 431 -16.22 40.09 1.98
N TYR A 432 -15.51 39.70 3.02
CA TYR A 432 -15.62 40.33 4.34
C TYR A 432 -14.24 40.80 4.78
N LEU A 433 -14.06 42.11 4.95
CA LEU A 433 -12.82 42.68 5.46
C LEU A 433 -12.76 42.43 6.97
N LEU A 434 -11.70 41.78 7.45
CA LEU A 434 -11.48 41.49 8.88
C LEU A 434 -10.07 41.90 9.31
N GLY A 435 -9.96 42.63 10.42
CA GLY A 435 -8.71 42.78 11.17
C GLY A 435 -8.33 41.49 11.93
N SER A 436 -7.27 41.58 12.74
CA SER A 436 -6.85 40.49 13.62
C SER A 436 -7.89 40.23 14.71
N MET A 437 -8.18 38.96 14.99
CA MET A 437 -9.17 38.55 15.99
C MET A 437 -8.84 37.20 16.62
N ALA A 438 -9.19 37.08 17.90
CA ALA A 438 -9.04 35.87 18.69
C ALA A 438 -10.41 35.34 19.15
N PHE A 439 -10.65 34.07 18.85
CA PHE A 439 -11.83 33.31 19.25
C PHE A 439 -11.48 32.48 20.49
N GLN A 440 -11.82 33.02 21.66
CA GLN A 440 -11.55 32.40 22.95
C GLN A 440 -12.48 31.22 23.20
N GLY A 441 -11.93 30.17 23.83
CA GLY A 441 -12.63 28.99 24.30
C GLY A 441 -13.47 29.24 25.56
N GLY A 442 -13.72 28.17 26.32
CA GLY A 442 -14.67 28.22 27.46
C GLY A 442 -16.14 28.25 27.02
N CYS A 443 -16.43 27.78 25.81
CA CYS A 443 -17.77 27.78 25.26
C CYS A 443 -18.68 26.77 25.94
N LYS A 444 -19.93 27.18 26.19
CA LYS A 444 -21.03 26.29 26.59
C LYS A 444 -21.45 25.36 25.46
N SER A 445 -21.27 25.83 24.21
CA SER A 445 -21.67 25.07 23.03
C SER A 445 -20.79 23.83 22.87
N PRO A 446 -21.36 22.61 22.77
CA PRO A 446 -20.59 21.38 22.63
C PRO A 446 -19.92 21.26 21.25
N GLN A 447 -20.41 21.99 20.25
CA GLN A 447 -19.82 22.06 18.92
C GLN A 447 -20.11 23.41 18.26
N ILE A 448 -19.08 24.06 17.70
CA ILE A 448 -19.24 25.28 16.90
C ILE A 448 -18.75 25.01 15.48
N ILE A 449 -19.63 25.17 14.50
CA ILE A 449 -19.31 25.03 13.08
C ILE A 449 -19.20 26.42 12.45
N PHE A 450 -17.99 26.80 12.05
CA PHE A 450 -17.74 27.93 11.17
C PHE A 450 -17.96 27.50 9.71
N ARG A 451 -19.14 27.76 9.16
CA ARG A 451 -19.47 27.46 7.76
C ARG A 451 -19.26 28.70 6.91
N ILE A 452 -18.26 28.65 6.04
CA ILE A 452 -17.85 29.78 5.20
C ILE A 452 -18.19 29.49 3.75
N ASP A 453 -19.17 30.20 3.20
CA ASP A 453 -19.50 30.17 1.77
C ASP A 453 -18.84 31.36 1.01
N GLY A 454 -18.33 32.36 1.74
CA GLY A 454 -17.67 33.57 1.21
C GLY A 454 -16.14 33.56 1.27
N THR A 455 -15.55 34.75 1.15
CA THR A 455 -14.11 35.02 1.31
C THR A 455 -13.88 36.00 2.45
N LEU A 456 -13.08 35.61 3.44
CA LEU A 456 -12.55 36.53 4.45
C LEU A 456 -11.28 37.16 3.87
N VAL A 457 -11.13 38.48 4.01
CA VAL A 457 -10.06 39.25 3.39
C VAL A 457 -9.39 40.10 4.46
N ALA A 458 -8.06 40.06 4.52
CA ALA A 458 -7.27 40.93 5.39
C ALA A 458 -7.20 42.38 4.85
N PRO A 459 -6.82 43.36 5.68
CA PRO A 459 -6.48 44.70 5.22
C PRO A 459 -5.37 44.68 4.16
N GLN A 460 -5.49 45.55 3.17
CA GLN A 460 -4.53 45.65 2.07
C GLN A 460 -3.16 46.17 2.53
N ASP A 461 -3.14 47.05 3.53
CA ASP A 461 -1.91 47.51 4.18
C ASP A 461 -1.41 46.43 5.16
N TYR A 462 -0.28 45.81 4.83
CA TYR A 462 0.30 44.75 5.64
C TYR A 462 0.69 45.21 7.04
N ARG A 463 0.90 46.51 7.27
CA ARG A 463 1.26 47.07 8.58
C ARG A 463 0.13 46.96 9.59
N VAL A 464 -1.12 46.80 9.13
CA VAL A 464 -2.28 46.60 10.01
C VAL A 464 -2.21 45.24 10.69
N LEU A 465 -1.99 44.16 9.93
CA LEU A 465 -1.81 42.83 10.50
C LEU A 465 -0.40 42.59 11.05
N GLY A 466 0.61 43.31 10.57
CA GLY A 466 2.00 43.19 11.04
C GLY A 466 2.20 43.51 12.53
N LYS A 467 1.18 44.05 13.21
CA LYS A 467 1.15 44.26 14.67
C LYS A 467 0.68 43.03 15.46
N SER A 468 0.20 41.99 14.79
CA SER A 468 -0.38 40.78 15.40
C SER A 468 0.43 39.54 15.01
N THR A 469 0.47 38.54 15.90
CA THR A 469 1.05 37.22 15.60
C THR A 469 0.17 36.41 14.64
N ASP A 470 -1.15 36.53 14.81
CA ASP A 470 -2.17 35.78 14.09
C ASP A 470 -3.26 36.72 13.55
N TRP A 471 -3.83 36.37 12.40
CA TRP A 471 -5.00 37.04 11.85
C TRP A 471 -6.28 36.46 12.45
N LEU A 472 -6.46 35.13 12.37
CA LEU A 472 -7.57 34.41 12.97
C LEU A 472 -7.03 33.37 13.95
N SER A 473 -7.11 33.63 15.26
CA SER A 473 -6.71 32.66 16.28
C SER A 473 -7.91 32.02 16.97
N PHE A 474 -7.81 30.74 17.29
CA PHE A 474 -8.73 29.99 18.13
C PHE A 474 -7.94 29.43 19.32
N GLU A 475 -8.30 29.86 20.52
CA GLU A 475 -7.48 29.65 21.72
C GLU A 475 -8.28 28.89 22.79
N GLY A 476 -7.79 27.73 23.22
CA GLY A 476 -8.44 26.92 24.25
C GLY A 476 -9.81 26.35 23.84
N VAL A 477 -10.10 26.27 22.53
CA VAL A 477 -11.42 25.83 22.05
C VAL A 477 -11.54 24.30 22.02
N ASN A 478 -12.77 23.81 22.14
CA ASN A 478 -13.09 22.38 22.04
C ASN A 478 -14.25 22.17 21.07
N GLY A 479 -14.09 21.28 20.08
CA GLY A 479 -15.19 20.91 19.18
C GLY A 479 -15.49 21.94 18.07
N VAL A 480 -14.46 22.62 17.56
CA VAL A 480 -14.62 23.61 16.48
C VAL A 480 -14.37 22.98 15.11
N SER A 481 -15.29 23.25 14.16
CA SER A 481 -15.17 22.84 12.76
C SER A 481 -15.16 24.07 11.83
N ILE A 482 -14.15 24.21 10.97
CA ILE A 482 -14.15 25.16 9.85
C ILE A 482 -14.47 24.41 8.56
N LEU A 483 -15.54 24.82 7.87
CA LEU A 483 -16.04 24.18 6.65
C LEU A 483 -16.10 25.17 5.48
N GLY A 484 -15.31 24.90 4.44
CA GLY A 484 -15.33 25.65 3.19
C GLY A 484 -14.70 27.04 3.27
N GLY A 485 -14.96 27.84 2.24
CA GLY A 485 -14.59 29.26 2.19
C GLY A 485 -13.15 29.53 1.77
N ALA A 486 -12.85 30.82 1.65
CA ALA A 486 -11.50 31.31 1.34
C ALA A 486 -11.02 32.33 2.39
N LEU A 487 -9.75 32.25 2.77
CA LEU A 487 -9.05 33.24 3.60
C LEU A 487 -7.96 33.89 2.74
N ASP A 488 -8.06 35.18 2.44
CA ASP A 488 -7.07 35.94 1.66
C ASP A 488 -6.37 36.95 2.57
N ALA A 489 -5.15 36.60 3.02
CA ALA A 489 -4.40 37.36 4.02
C ALA A 489 -3.54 38.50 3.43
N LYS A 490 -3.65 38.78 2.13
CA LYS A 490 -3.03 39.93 1.47
C LYS A 490 -1.51 40.07 1.65
N GLY A 491 -0.79 38.94 1.69
CA GLY A 491 0.67 38.88 1.84
C GLY A 491 1.58 39.57 0.79
N PRO A 492 1.22 39.75 -0.50
CA PRO A 492 2.18 40.17 -1.53
C PRO A 492 2.93 41.47 -1.26
N SER A 493 2.27 42.47 -0.68
CA SER A 493 2.91 43.75 -0.34
C SER A 493 3.95 43.61 0.77
N LEU A 494 3.72 42.72 1.76
CA LEU A 494 4.72 42.40 2.78
C LEU A 494 5.90 41.62 2.19
N TRP A 495 5.62 40.67 1.29
CA TRP A 495 6.68 39.91 0.64
C TRP A 495 7.60 40.82 -0.19
N ALA A 496 7.03 41.80 -0.89
CA ALA A 496 7.79 42.82 -1.62
C ALA A 496 8.67 43.66 -0.68
N CYS A 497 8.15 44.09 0.48
CA CYS A 497 8.93 44.79 1.51
C CYS A 497 10.12 43.93 2.01
N LYS A 498 9.86 42.66 2.36
CA LYS A 498 10.92 41.76 2.83
C LYS A 498 11.99 41.51 1.75
N ALA A 499 11.59 41.44 0.48
CA ALA A 499 12.51 41.28 -0.64
C ALA A 499 13.38 42.53 -0.88
N SER A 500 12.93 43.73 -0.54
CA SER A 500 13.72 44.96 -0.64
C SER A 500 14.69 45.18 0.53
N HIS A 501 14.83 44.20 1.44
CA HIS A 501 15.67 44.31 2.65
C HIS A 501 15.37 45.56 3.50
N SER A 502 14.14 46.06 3.40
CA SER A 502 13.66 47.20 4.18
C SER A 502 13.26 46.76 5.60
N ASN A 503 13.02 47.71 6.50
CA ASN A 503 12.49 47.39 7.82
C ASN A 503 10.99 47.02 7.71
N CYS A 504 10.67 45.73 7.81
CA CYS A 504 9.33 45.20 7.62
C CYS A 504 8.90 44.37 8.84
N PRO A 505 7.60 44.34 9.20
CA PRO A 505 7.10 43.49 10.27
C PRO A 505 7.25 41.99 9.92
N SER A 506 7.19 41.13 10.92
CA SER A 506 7.21 39.66 10.73
C SER A 506 6.04 39.18 9.87
N GLY A 507 4.87 39.83 10.01
CA GLY A 507 3.61 39.40 9.42
C GLY A 507 2.82 38.48 10.35
N ALA A 508 1.54 38.28 10.04
CA ALA A 508 0.62 37.46 10.81
C ALA A 508 0.36 36.09 10.16
N THR A 509 0.24 35.05 10.99
CA THR A 509 -0.29 33.73 10.60
C THR A 509 -1.75 33.85 10.19
N THR A 510 -2.17 33.21 9.10
CA THR A 510 -3.57 33.32 8.61
C THR A 510 -4.58 32.68 9.57
N LEU A 511 -4.32 31.45 10.03
CA LEU A 511 -5.22 30.70 10.90
C LEU A 511 -4.42 29.93 11.95
N SER A 512 -4.76 30.09 13.22
CA SER A 512 -4.06 29.43 14.33
C SER A 512 -5.04 28.76 15.29
N PHE A 513 -4.71 27.54 15.71
CA PHE A 513 -5.34 26.85 16.83
C PHE A 513 -4.30 26.61 17.91
N ALA A 514 -4.55 27.13 19.11
CA ALA A 514 -3.69 27.01 20.27
C ALA A 514 -4.41 26.29 21.41
N ASN A 515 -3.75 25.33 22.06
CA ASN A 515 -4.24 24.65 23.28
C ASN A 515 -5.65 24.05 23.14
N SER A 516 -6.00 23.56 21.95
CA SER A 516 -7.37 23.26 21.57
C SER A 516 -7.62 21.76 21.33
N LYS A 517 -8.87 21.31 21.40
CA LYS A 517 -9.25 19.90 21.25
C LYS A 517 -10.34 19.68 20.20
N ASN A 518 -10.34 18.52 19.54
CA ASN A 518 -11.41 18.08 18.65
C ASN A 518 -11.66 19.03 17.47
N ILE A 519 -10.59 19.44 16.79
CA ILE A 519 -10.63 20.44 15.71
C ILE A 519 -10.78 19.78 14.35
N ARG A 520 -11.63 20.35 13.50
CA ARG A 520 -11.82 19.90 12.10
C ARG A 520 -11.70 21.07 11.13
N ILE A 521 -10.87 20.94 10.11
CA ILE A 521 -10.75 21.91 9.01
C ILE A 521 -10.99 21.16 7.71
N ARG A 522 -12.07 21.49 6.98
CA ARG A 522 -12.45 20.81 5.73
C ARG A 522 -12.64 21.78 4.58
N SER A 523 -12.05 21.46 3.44
CA SER A 523 -12.28 22.15 2.15
C SER A 523 -12.01 23.66 2.17
N LEU A 524 -11.17 24.14 3.08
CA LEU A 524 -10.75 25.54 3.19
C LEU A 524 -9.73 25.90 2.10
N LEU A 525 -9.87 27.08 1.51
CA LEU A 525 -8.84 27.70 0.67
C LEU A 525 -8.11 28.80 1.48
N SER A 526 -6.80 28.68 1.69
CA SER A 526 -5.98 29.71 2.33
C SER A 526 -5.04 30.34 1.29
N LEU A 527 -5.13 31.65 1.13
CA LEU A 527 -4.47 32.44 0.11
C LEU A 527 -3.53 33.46 0.76
N ASN A 528 -2.33 33.55 0.21
CA ASN A 528 -1.42 34.68 0.39
C ASN A 528 -1.17 35.06 1.86
N SER A 529 -0.74 34.11 2.69
CA SER A 529 -0.43 34.42 4.09
C SER A 529 0.75 35.39 4.22
N GLN A 530 0.71 36.26 5.22
CA GLN A 530 1.84 37.14 5.56
C GLN A 530 2.98 36.36 6.24
N MET A 531 2.63 35.27 6.93
CA MET A 531 3.53 34.31 7.57
C MET A 531 2.95 32.90 7.37
N PHE A 532 2.80 32.06 8.40
CA PHE A 532 2.26 30.71 8.26
C PHE A 532 0.77 30.70 7.85
N HIS A 533 0.36 29.77 6.99
CA HIS A 533 -1.03 29.63 6.59
C HIS A 533 -1.90 29.01 7.69
N ILE A 534 -1.46 27.90 8.29
CA ILE A 534 -2.18 27.23 9.38
C ILE A 534 -1.22 26.78 10.47
N VAL A 535 -1.48 27.17 11.72
CA VAL A 535 -0.73 26.72 12.90
C VAL A 535 -1.62 25.86 13.79
N ILE A 536 -1.09 24.71 14.22
CA ILE A 536 -1.70 23.80 15.19
C ILE A 536 -0.71 23.61 16.33
N ASN A 537 -0.94 24.30 17.45
CA ASN A 537 -0.03 24.33 18.59
C ASN A 537 -0.73 23.86 19.86
N GLY A 538 -0.14 22.93 20.61
CA GLY A 538 -0.72 22.43 21.87
C GLY A 538 -2.07 21.72 21.71
N CYS A 539 -2.38 21.21 20.52
CA CYS A 539 -3.71 20.69 20.21
C CYS A 539 -3.82 19.16 20.30
N GLU A 540 -5.04 18.66 20.53
CA GLU A 540 -5.34 17.23 20.55
C GLU A 540 -6.52 16.89 19.63
N ASN A 541 -6.40 15.78 18.89
CA ASN A 541 -7.44 15.28 17.99
C ASN A 541 -7.83 16.31 16.92
N VAL A 542 -6.92 16.56 15.99
CA VAL A 542 -7.10 17.53 14.90
C VAL A 542 -7.18 16.82 13.56
N ASN A 543 -8.13 17.20 12.71
CA ASN A 543 -8.27 16.67 11.36
C ASN A 543 -8.35 17.80 10.32
N VAL A 544 -7.33 17.90 9.47
CA VAL A 544 -7.25 18.82 8.33
C VAL A 544 -7.42 18.01 7.05
N GLN A 545 -8.49 18.28 6.30
CA GLN A 545 -8.86 17.48 5.13
C GLN A 545 -9.27 18.33 3.92
N GLY A 546 -8.67 18.06 2.76
CA GLY A 546 -9.07 18.72 1.51
C GLY A 546 -8.72 20.21 1.46
N VAL A 547 -7.84 20.69 2.34
CA VAL A 547 -7.41 22.09 2.38
C VAL A 547 -6.50 22.40 1.19
N ARG A 548 -6.68 23.59 0.61
CA ARG A 548 -5.86 24.14 -0.46
C ARG A 548 -5.13 25.38 0.07
N ILE A 549 -3.81 25.41 -0.05
CA ILE A 549 -2.97 26.54 0.32
C ILE A 549 -2.26 27.05 -0.94
N ILE A 550 -2.34 28.37 -1.17
CA ILE A 550 -1.72 29.00 -2.34
C ILE A 550 -1.07 30.33 -1.92
N ALA A 551 0.25 30.39 -2.05
CA ALA A 551 1.08 31.58 -2.03
C ALA A 551 2.17 31.48 -3.11
N ALA A 552 2.85 32.60 -3.41
CA ALA A 552 3.93 32.63 -4.39
C ALA A 552 5.13 31.78 -3.92
N GLY A 553 5.83 31.11 -4.84
CA GLY A 553 6.96 30.25 -4.50
C GLY A 553 8.18 30.96 -3.90
N ASN A 554 8.23 32.29 -3.99
CA ASN A 554 9.22 33.17 -3.39
C ASN A 554 8.69 33.94 -2.17
N SER A 555 7.51 33.57 -1.65
CA SER A 555 6.95 34.23 -0.47
C SER A 555 7.70 33.80 0.82
N PRO A 556 8.29 34.73 1.57
CA PRO A 556 9.15 34.38 2.71
C PRO A 556 8.33 33.89 3.92
N ASN A 557 8.77 32.78 4.53
CA ASN A 557 8.22 32.21 5.76
C ASN A 557 6.73 31.85 5.71
N THR A 558 6.23 31.50 4.52
CA THR A 558 4.83 31.14 4.31
C THR A 558 4.54 29.66 4.51
N ASP A 559 4.98 29.07 5.63
CA ASP A 559 4.75 27.64 5.88
C ASP A 559 3.27 27.28 5.71
N GLY A 560 3.01 26.12 5.10
CA GLY A 560 1.65 25.66 4.82
C GLY A 560 0.90 25.28 6.09
N ILE A 561 1.25 24.14 6.67
CA ILE A 561 0.68 23.69 7.95
C ILE A 561 1.80 23.42 8.93
N HIS A 562 1.84 24.19 10.02
CA HIS A 562 2.76 24.00 11.12
C HIS A 562 2.09 23.20 12.25
N VAL A 563 2.77 22.18 12.78
CA VAL A 563 2.28 21.34 13.89
C VAL A 563 3.33 21.23 14.98
N GLN A 564 3.01 21.69 16.19
CA GLN A 564 3.90 21.66 17.35
C GLN A 564 3.11 21.33 18.63
N LEU A 565 3.77 20.67 19.60
CA LEU A 565 3.21 20.31 20.92
C LEU A 565 1.83 19.61 20.85
N SER A 566 1.54 18.96 19.72
CA SER A 566 0.19 18.48 19.40
C SER A 566 0.17 16.97 19.23
N LYS A 567 -0.96 16.34 19.55
CA LYS A 567 -1.10 14.88 19.43
C LYS A 567 -2.37 14.43 18.70
N ASN A 568 -2.27 13.31 18.00
CA ASN A 568 -3.37 12.74 17.21
C ASN A 568 -3.85 13.71 16.12
N VAL A 569 -2.94 14.11 15.24
CA VAL A 569 -3.21 15.06 14.15
C VAL A 569 -3.25 14.31 12.82
N ASN A 570 -4.26 14.59 11.99
CA ASN A 570 -4.41 14.05 10.65
C ASN A 570 -4.40 15.19 9.61
N ILE A 571 -3.56 15.08 8.58
CA ILE A 571 -3.53 15.99 7.42
C ILE A 571 -3.69 15.17 6.15
N ILE A 572 -4.85 15.25 5.50
CA ILE A 572 -5.25 14.30 4.46
C ILE A 572 -5.77 15.02 3.21
N LYS A 573 -5.37 14.57 2.01
CA LYS A 573 -5.87 15.08 0.72
C LYS A 573 -5.69 16.60 0.53
N CYS A 574 -4.62 17.18 1.06
CA CYS A 574 -4.35 18.62 0.95
C CYS A 574 -3.44 18.94 -0.26
N SER A 575 -3.54 20.16 -0.78
CA SER A 575 -2.67 20.69 -1.84
C SER A 575 -2.08 22.02 -1.39
N ILE A 576 -0.75 22.11 -1.33
CA ILE A 576 -0.05 23.19 -0.65
C ILE A 576 1.03 23.76 -1.58
N LYS A 577 0.92 25.05 -1.86
CA LYS A 577 1.89 25.85 -2.61
C LYS A 577 2.29 27.05 -1.77
N THR A 578 3.57 27.13 -1.42
CA THR A 578 4.12 28.13 -0.50
C THR A 578 5.54 28.51 -0.94
N GLY A 579 6.14 29.51 -0.29
CA GLY A 579 7.57 29.78 -0.45
C GLY A 579 8.45 29.07 0.59
N ASP A 580 7.87 28.56 1.68
CA ASP A 580 8.59 27.84 2.75
C ASP A 580 8.07 26.40 2.94
N ASP A 581 8.22 25.81 4.13
CA ASP A 581 7.86 24.42 4.43
C ASP A 581 6.36 24.16 4.11
N CYS A 582 6.09 23.15 3.28
CA CYS A 582 4.74 22.68 2.98
C CYS A 582 4.02 22.23 4.25
N ILE A 583 4.72 21.44 5.07
CA ILE A 583 4.32 21.07 6.42
C ILE A 583 5.58 21.13 7.29
N SER A 584 5.55 21.90 8.37
CA SER A 584 6.62 21.96 9.37
C SER A 584 6.17 21.33 10.69
N ILE A 585 7.05 20.55 11.30
CA ILE A 585 6.73 19.73 12.49
C ILE A 585 7.72 20.08 13.61
N GLY A 586 7.23 20.77 14.63
CA GLY A 586 8.00 21.21 15.79
C GLY A 586 8.06 20.19 16.94
N PRO A 587 8.80 20.51 18.02
CA PRO A 587 8.93 19.70 19.23
C PRO A 587 7.59 19.28 19.84
N GLY A 588 7.56 18.11 20.49
CA GLY A 588 6.38 17.59 21.20
C GLY A 588 5.24 17.09 20.32
N THR A 589 5.38 17.07 18.99
CA THR A 589 4.37 16.47 18.10
C THR A 589 4.38 14.94 18.20
N LYS A 590 3.21 14.34 18.47
CA LYS A 590 3.03 12.88 18.65
C LYS A 590 1.87 12.35 17.80
N ASN A 591 2.01 11.18 17.18
CA ASN A 591 0.92 10.53 16.43
C ASN A 591 0.36 11.43 15.30
N LEU A 592 1.24 11.91 14.40
CA LEU A 592 0.85 12.70 13.22
C LEU A 592 0.74 11.80 11.99
N TRP A 593 -0.40 11.86 11.31
CA TRP A 593 -0.67 11.14 10.06
C TRP A 593 -0.86 12.10 8.89
N VAL A 594 0.01 12.01 7.88
CA VAL A 594 -0.06 12.78 6.64
C VAL A 594 -0.30 11.83 5.48
N GLU A 595 -1.41 11.98 4.73
CA GLU A 595 -1.67 11.11 3.56
C GLU A 595 -2.25 11.87 2.35
N GLN A 596 -1.77 11.55 1.15
CA GLN A 596 -2.26 12.13 -0.11
C GLN A 596 -2.12 13.66 -0.16
N VAL A 597 -1.01 14.20 0.35
CA VAL A 597 -0.68 15.62 0.28
C VAL A 597 0.22 15.90 -0.93
N THR A 598 -0.11 16.95 -1.68
CA THR A 598 0.74 17.49 -2.75
C THR A 598 1.40 18.78 -2.29
N CYS A 599 2.72 18.82 -2.30
CA CYS A 599 3.55 19.96 -1.93
C CYS A 599 4.25 20.50 -3.18
N GLY A 600 4.26 21.81 -3.40
CA GLY A 600 5.14 22.40 -4.41
C GLY A 600 4.53 23.56 -5.19
N PRO A 601 5.25 24.69 -5.32
CA PRO A 601 6.62 24.96 -4.83
C PRO A 601 6.71 25.09 -3.29
N GLY A 602 7.93 25.25 -2.75
CA GLY A 602 8.22 25.43 -1.31
C GLY A 602 9.40 24.59 -0.80
N HIS A 603 9.61 24.52 0.51
CA HIS A 603 10.73 23.80 1.14
C HIS A 603 10.50 22.30 1.39
N GLY A 604 9.31 21.78 1.10
CA GLY A 604 8.96 20.37 1.33
C GLY A 604 8.35 20.12 2.70
N ILE A 605 8.40 18.88 3.19
CA ILE A 605 7.93 18.54 4.53
C ILE A 605 9.13 18.37 5.46
N SER A 606 9.13 19.11 6.57
CA SER A 606 10.27 19.20 7.47
C SER A 606 9.91 18.89 8.92
N ILE A 607 10.64 17.95 9.52
CA ILE A 607 10.70 17.80 10.98
C ILE A 607 11.80 18.72 11.50
N GLY A 608 11.45 19.65 12.39
CA GLY A 608 12.33 20.66 12.97
C GLY A 608 12.10 22.08 12.42
N SER A 609 12.99 23.03 12.72
CA SER A 609 14.28 22.81 13.39
C SER A 609 14.12 22.41 14.86
N LEU A 610 14.74 21.30 15.24
CA LEU A 610 14.86 20.86 16.63
C LEU A 610 16.18 21.34 17.24
N ALA A 611 16.30 21.28 18.56
CA ALA A 611 17.37 21.86 19.37
C ALA A 611 17.40 23.39 19.33
N LYS A 612 16.24 24.03 19.16
CA LYS A 612 16.14 25.48 19.41
C LYS A 612 16.20 25.76 20.91
N ASP A 613 15.84 24.80 21.75
CA ASP A 613 16.00 24.87 23.20
C ASP A 613 16.89 23.74 23.71
N LEU A 614 17.59 23.98 24.82
CA LEU A 614 18.41 22.95 25.48
C LEU A 614 17.53 21.82 26.06
N LYS A 615 16.28 22.15 26.42
CA LYS A 615 15.26 21.22 26.90
C LYS A 615 14.03 21.38 26.03
N GLU A 616 13.72 20.35 25.24
CA GLU A 616 12.53 20.31 24.39
C GLU A 616 11.99 18.87 24.29
N GLU A 617 10.69 18.74 24.02
CA GLU A 617 10.05 17.44 23.82
C GLU A 617 10.42 16.78 22.48
N GLY A 618 10.49 15.45 22.46
CA GLY A 618 10.72 14.71 21.22
C GLY A 618 9.54 14.71 20.26
N VAL A 619 9.85 14.49 18.98
CA VAL A 619 8.89 14.22 17.91
C VAL A 619 8.79 12.71 17.71
N GLN A 620 7.59 12.14 17.80
CA GLN A 620 7.44 10.69 17.71
C GLN A 620 6.18 10.20 17.01
N ASN A 621 6.30 9.00 16.43
CA ASN A 621 5.21 8.30 15.74
C ASN A 621 4.58 9.16 14.63
N ILE A 622 5.40 9.50 13.64
CA ILE A 622 5.00 10.32 12.49
C ILE A 622 4.90 9.42 11.27
N THR A 623 3.76 9.42 10.60
CA THR A 623 3.58 8.67 9.34
C THR A 623 3.20 9.62 8.21
N MET A 624 3.96 9.58 7.12
CA MET A 624 3.68 10.28 5.88
C MET A 624 3.55 9.28 4.75
N LYS A 625 2.45 9.35 4.00
CA LYS A 625 2.11 8.32 3.01
C LYS A 625 1.54 8.91 1.72
N LYS A 626 2.01 8.43 0.57
CA LYS A 626 1.53 8.87 -0.76
C LYS A 626 1.59 10.39 -0.94
N THR A 627 2.71 11.00 -0.55
CA THR A 627 2.93 12.44 -0.77
C THR A 627 3.55 12.68 -2.14
N ILE A 628 3.23 13.82 -2.77
CA ILE A 628 3.78 14.24 -4.06
C ILE A 628 4.51 15.57 -3.85
N PHE A 629 5.75 15.67 -4.32
CA PHE A 629 6.57 16.87 -4.25
C PHE A 629 6.87 17.39 -5.66
N LEU A 630 6.54 18.65 -5.93
CA LEU A 630 6.66 19.28 -7.25
C LEU A 630 7.59 20.51 -7.16
N GLY A 631 8.82 20.39 -7.64
CA GLY A 631 9.76 21.51 -7.70
C GLY A 631 10.10 22.12 -6.33
N THR A 632 10.05 21.34 -5.25
CA THR A 632 10.37 21.82 -3.90
C THR A 632 11.88 21.79 -3.63
N GLN A 633 12.34 22.61 -2.69
CA GLN A 633 13.74 22.62 -2.22
C GLN A 633 14.10 21.30 -1.53
N ASN A 634 13.21 20.75 -0.70
CA ASN A 634 13.42 19.44 -0.09
C ASN A 634 12.18 18.58 -0.30
N GLY A 635 12.34 17.26 -0.19
CA GLY A 635 11.22 16.33 -0.12
C GLY A 635 10.87 16.06 1.33
N LEU A 636 11.60 15.13 1.93
CA LEU A 636 11.42 14.63 3.28
C LEU A 636 12.65 14.99 4.12
N ARG A 637 12.52 16.02 4.96
CA ARG A 637 13.63 16.61 5.71
C ARG A 637 13.48 16.41 7.22
N ILE A 638 14.57 16.10 7.90
CA ILE A 638 14.73 16.24 9.35
C ILE A 638 15.88 17.22 9.57
N LYS A 639 15.65 18.32 10.29
CA LYS A 639 16.66 19.36 10.58
C LYS A 639 16.77 19.62 12.07
N SER A 640 17.99 19.67 12.60
CA SER A 640 18.27 20.05 13.99
C SER A 640 19.50 20.94 14.12
N TRP A 641 19.43 21.91 15.03
CA TRP A 641 20.54 22.77 15.38
C TRP A 641 21.75 21.97 15.89
N ALA A 642 22.95 22.40 15.51
CA ALA A 642 24.23 21.83 15.92
C ALA A 642 24.59 22.21 17.38
N ARG A 643 23.74 21.80 18.33
CA ARG A 643 23.87 22.14 19.76
C ARG A 643 23.24 21.10 20.69
N PRO A 644 23.61 21.09 21.99
CA PRO A 644 23.02 20.22 23.00
C PRO A 644 21.51 20.41 23.09
N SER A 645 20.79 19.30 23.24
CA SER A 645 19.36 19.27 23.50
C SER A 645 18.96 17.91 24.06
N THR A 646 17.88 17.87 24.85
CA THR A 646 17.27 16.62 25.33
C THR A 646 16.30 16.00 24.31
N GLY A 647 16.00 16.69 23.21
CA GLY A 647 15.01 16.27 22.22
C GLY A 647 15.41 15.01 21.43
N PHE A 648 14.44 14.43 20.72
CA PHE A 648 14.65 13.25 19.87
C PHE A 648 13.64 13.21 18.71
N VAL A 649 13.95 12.41 17.70
CA VAL A 649 13.03 12.01 16.63
C VAL A 649 12.97 10.49 16.57
N GLN A 650 11.78 9.91 16.78
CA GLN A 650 11.63 8.45 16.79
C GLN A 650 10.37 7.95 16.08
N GLY A 651 10.48 6.83 15.37
CA GLY A 651 9.31 6.12 14.85
C GLY A 651 8.66 6.87 13.69
N VAL A 652 9.49 7.37 12.77
CA VAL A 652 9.02 8.11 11.60
C VAL A 652 8.94 7.16 10.39
N ARG A 653 7.86 7.25 9.63
CA ARG A 653 7.58 6.41 8.46
C ARG A 653 7.23 7.30 7.27
N PHE A 654 8.14 7.38 6.31
CA PHE A 654 7.90 8.00 5.00
C PHE A 654 7.64 6.93 3.96
N MET A 655 6.45 6.92 3.35
CA MET A 655 5.99 5.80 2.51
C MET A 655 5.36 6.24 1.18
N ASN A 656 5.79 5.62 0.08
CA ASN A 656 5.19 5.74 -1.25
C ASN A 656 5.15 7.17 -1.81
N SER A 657 6.18 7.98 -1.56
CA SER A 657 6.24 9.38 -2.02
C SER A 657 6.78 9.50 -3.46
N LEU A 658 6.25 10.46 -4.21
CA LEU A 658 6.69 10.81 -5.56
C LEU A 658 7.43 12.15 -5.55
N MET A 659 8.64 12.18 -6.12
CA MET A 659 9.47 13.37 -6.28
C MET A 659 9.44 13.82 -7.75
N VAL A 660 9.17 15.09 -8.01
CA VAL A 660 9.23 15.66 -9.36
C VAL A 660 10.09 16.90 -9.28
N ASN A 661 11.32 16.79 -9.79
CA ASN A 661 12.28 17.88 -9.84
C ASN A 661 12.59 18.51 -8.46
N VAL A 662 12.76 17.67 -7.43
CA VAL A 662 13.00 18.12 -6.05
C VAL A 662 14.50 18.30 -5.81
N GLN A 663 14.92 19.43 -5.22
CA GLN A 663 16.34 19.72 -5.05
C GLN A 663 17.02 18.71 -4.10
N ASN A 664 16.51 18.52 -2.89
CA ASN A 664 17.01 17.51 -1.96
C ASN A 664 15.86 16.56 -1.50
N PRO A 665 15.58 15.48 -2.24
CA PRO A 665 14.47 14.56 -1.97
C PRO A 665 14.43 13.97 -0.55
N ILE A 666 15.57 13.54 0.00
CA ILE A 666 15.64 12.93 1.32
C ILE A 666 16.82 13.55 2.08
N VAL A 667 16.53 14.19 3.22
CA VAL A 667 17.53 14.90 4.01
C VAL A 667 17.39 14.61 5.50
N ILE A 668 18.51 14.31 6.16
CA ILE A 668 18.70 14.51 7.58
C ILE A 668 19.90 15.45 7.72
N ASP A 669 19.68 16.59 8.38
CA ASP A 669 20.70 17.62 8.61
C ASP A 669 20.75 17.94 10.11
N GLN A 670 21.73 17.35 10.80
CA GLN A 670 21.98 17.63 12.21
C GLN A 670 23.03 18.74 12.44
N ASN A 671 23.47 19.39 11.36
CA ASN A 671 24.39 20.52 11.39
C ASN A 671 23.70 21.83 10.98
N TYR A 672 22.37 21.86 11.02
CA TYR A 672 21.58 23.01 10.59
C TYR A 672 21.92 24.23 11.46
N CYS A 673 22.51 25.26 10.86
CA CYS A 673 22.75 26.53 11.54
C CYS A 673 22.45 27.72 10.63
N PRO A 674 21.21 28.22 10.62
CA PRO A 674 20.88 29.39 9.84
C PRO A 674 21.64 30.62 10.38
N HIS A 675 22.29 31.34 9.46
CA HIS A 675 23.06 32.57 9.70
C HIS A 675 24.29 32.44 10.62
N ASN A 676 24.75 31.23 10.94
CA ASN A 676 25.84 31.00 11.89
C ASN A 676 25.60 31.63 13.28
N LEU A 677 24.33 31.89 13.64
CA LEU A 677 23.94 32.50 14.90
C LEU A 677 23.62 31.41 15.93
N ASN A 678 24.16 31.49 17.15
CA ASN A 678 23.81 30.58 18.27
C ASN A 678 24.07 29.07 18.01
N CYS A 679 25.02 28.74 17.15
CA CYS A 679 25.52 27.37 16.94
C CYS A 679 27.05 27.35 17.17
N PRO A 680 27.54 27.17 18.40
CA PRO A 680 28.94 27.42 18.77
C PRO A 680 29.94 26.35 18.27
N ASN A 681 29.84 25.88 17.02
CA ASN A 681 30.59 24.75 16.45
C ASN A 681 30.40 23.44 17.25
N GLN A 682 29.27 23.29 17.93
CA GLN A 682 28.94 22.10 18.72
C GLN A 682 28.23 21.04 17.87
N VAL A 683 28.04 19.86 18.46
CA VAL A 683 27.36 18.73 17.81
C VAL A 683 25.91 18.63 18.30
N SER A 684 24.96 18.36 17.40
CA SER A 684 23.54 18.21 17.77
C SER A 684 23.31 17.14 18.85
N GLY A 685 22.54 17.52 19.86
CA GLY A 685 22.06 16.66 20.94
C GLY A 685 20.84 15.81 20.56
N ILE A 686 20.20 16.09 19.44
CA ILE A 686 18.97 15.39 19.02
C ILE A 686 19.27 13.93 18.67
N LYS A 687 18.58 13.00 19.31
CA LYS A 687 18.69 11.56 19.02
C LYS A 687 17.71 11.19 17.92
N ILE A 688 18.19 10.72 16.77
CA ILE A 688 17.34 10.29 15.65
C ILE A 688 17.39 8.76 15.54
N LYS A 689 16.25 8.08 15.73
CA LYS A 689 16.19 6.62 15.60
C LYS A 689 14.90 6.07 15.00
N ASP A 690 14.97 4.89 14.41
CA ASP A 690 13.81 4.18 13.83
C ASP A 690 13.07 5.04 12.79
N ILE A 691 13.79 5.41 11.71
CA ILE A 691 13.25 6.18 10.59
C ILE A 691 13.21 5.28 9.37
N ILE A 692 12.03 5.17 8.74
CA ILE A 692 11.83 4.31 7.58
C ILE A 692 11.45 5.16 6.39
N TYR A 693 12.19 4.98 5.30
CA TYR A 693 11.90 5.50 3.97
C TYR A 693 11.55 4.31 3.08
N GLU A 694 10.32 4.24 2.60
CA GLU A 694 9.83 3.11 1.80
C GLU A 694 9.10 3.57 0.53
N GLY A 695 9.47 3.02 -0.63
CA GLY A 695 8.72 3.22 -1.88
C GLY A 695 8.81 4.63 -2.45
N ILE A 696 9.88 5.37 -2.16
CA ILE A 696 10.09 6.74 -2.64
C ILE A 696 10.68 6.70 -4.04
N ARG A 697 10.08 7.41 -4.98
CA ARG A 697 10.52 7.41 -6.39
C ARG A 697 10.44 8.78 -7.02
N GLY A 698 11.17 9.00 -8.11
CA GLY A 698 11.03 10.21 -8.94
C GLY A 698 12.34 10.87 -9.31
N THR A 699 12.32 12.17 -9.55
CA THR A 699 13.48 12.95 -10.02
C THR A 699 13.96 13.96 -8.98
N SER A 700 15.28 14.12 -8.91
CA SER A 700 15.97 15.19 -8.19
C SER A 700 16.49 16.24 -9.16
N SER A 701 16.51 17.51 -8.74
CA SER A 701 17.17 18.59 -9.48
C SER A 701 18.64 18.80 -9.07
N THR A 702 19.14 18.04 -8.07
CA THR A 702 20.56 17.98 -7.74
C THR A 702 21.10 16.57 -7.86
N GLN A 703 22.42 16.46 -7.93
CA GLN A 703 23.09 15.17 -8.03
C GLN A 703 22.93 14.35 -6.73
N VAL A 704 22.99 14.97 -5.55
CA VAL A 704 22.87 14.28 -4.25
C VAL A 704 21.40 14.27 -3.80
N ALA A 705 20.70 13.16 -4.07
CA ALA A 705 19.28 13.05 -3.76
C ALA A 705 18.99 12.57 -2.33
N ILE A 706 19.94 11.89 -1.70
CA ILE A 706 19.87 11.43 -0.31
C ILE A 706 21.06 12.00 0.45
N LYS A 707 20.81 12.88 1.42
CA LYS A 707 21.84 13.43 2.31
C LYS A 707 21.51 13.09 3.76
N PHE A 708 22.31 12.24 4.38
CA PHE A 708 22.26 11.99 5.82
C PHE A 708 23.51 12.55 6.45
N ASP A 709 23.37 13.67 7.14
CA ASP A 709 24.43 14.32 7.88
C ASP A 709 24.08 14.29 9.38
N CYS A 710 24.40 13.17 10.00
CA CYS A 710 24.06 12.90 11.39
C CYS A 710 25.19 13.33 12.35
N SER A 711 24.79 13.60 13.58
CA SER A 711 25.67 13.99 14.68
C SER A 711 26.67 12.87 14.99
N PRO A 712 28.00 13.11 15.01
CA PRO A 712 28.97 12.13 15.51
C PRO A 712 28.76 11.78 16.99
N LYS A 713 28.22 12.70 17.80
CA LYS A 713 27.89 12.46 19.21
C LYS A 713 26.65 11.59 19.38
N ASN A 714 25.66 11.75 18.49
CA ASN A 714 24.42 10.97 18.49
C ASN A 714 24.13 10.42 17.09
N PRO A 715 24.86 9.38 16.62
CA PRO A 715 24.65 8.82 15.28
C PRO A 715 23.20 8.41 15.05
N CYS A 716 22.68 8.67 13.86
CA CYS A 716 21.35 8.21 13.48
C CYS A 716 21.32 6.68 13.44
N THR A 717 20.33 6.05 14.08
CA THR A 717 20.24 4.58 14.19
C THR A 717 18.90 4.03 13.70
N GLY A 718 18.89 2.79 13.20
CA GLY A 718 17.66 2.18 12.71
C GLY A 718 17.07 2.91 11.50
N ILE A 719 17.90 3.58 10.70
CA ILE A 719 17.47 4.15 9.42
C ILE A 719 17.25 2.99 8.43
N ARG A 720 16.10 2.96 7.76
CA ARG A 720 15.77 1.91 6.79
C ARG A 720 15.36 2.51 5.46
N LEU A 721 16.13 2.23 4.42
CA LEU A 721 15.79 2.56 3.04
C LEU A 721 15.21 1.30 2.37
N GLN A 722 14.03 1.40 1.77
CA GLN A 722 13.42 0.29 1.05
C GLN A 722 12.74 0.78 -0.23
N ASN A 723 12.99 0.13 -1.36
CA ASN A 723 12.32 0.47 -2.63
C ASN A 723 12.47 1.97 -3.01
N ILE A 724 13.67 2.53 -2.88
CA ILE A 724 13.99 3.91 -3.25
C ILE A 724 14.47 3.94 -4.71
N ASN A 725 13.95 4.86 -5.52
CA ASN A 725 14.35 5.03 -6.92
C ASN A 725 14.31 6.51 -7.35
N LEU A 726 15.41 7.21 -7.13
CA LEU A 726 15.58 8.64 -7.43
C LEU A 726 16.62 8.82 -8.54
N SER A 727 16.28 9.63 -9.54
CA SER A 727 17.15 9.96 -10.68
C SER A 727 17.48 11.44 -10.76
N TYR A 728 18.69 11.77 -11.23
CA TYR A 728 19.14 13.10 -11.60
C TYR A 728 19.56 13.08 -13.08
N LEU A 729 19.03 13.99 -13.90
CA LEU A 729 19.28 14.04 -15.35
C LEU A 729 19.13 12.66 -16.04
N ASN A 730 18.05 11.94 -15.71
CA ASN A 730 17.74 10.59 -16.20
C ASN A 730 18.78 9.49 -15.85
N LYS A 731 19.74 9.79 -14.98
CA LYS A 731 20.67 8.82 -14.39
C LYS A 731 20.28 8.57 -12.94
N PRO A 732 20.70 7.46 -12.30
CA PRO A 732 20.59 7.36 -10.84
C PRO A 732 21.23 8.59 -10.19
N ALA A 733 20.56 9.16 -9.20
CA ALA A 733 21.17 10.22 -8.38
C ALA A 733 22.32 9.65 -7.54
N GLN A 734 22.86 10.44 -6.61
CA GLN A 734 23.86 10.05 -5.62
C GLN A 734 23.32 10.17 -4.19
N SER A 735 24.02 9.54 -3.26
CA SER A 735 23.77 9.67 -1.82
C SER A 735 25.05 10.05 -1.08
N SER A 736 24.88 10.74 0.05
CA SER A 736 25.94 11.11 0.99
C SER A 736 25.49 10.77 2.40
N CYS A 737 26.31 10.04 3.16
CA CYS A 737 25.95 9.49 4.47
C CYS A 737 27.08 9.68 5.48
N SER A 738 26.82 10.37 6.59
CA SER A 738 27.73 10.57 7.71
C SER A 738 27.04 10.19 9.01
N ASN A 739 27.75 9.46 9.89
CA ASN A 739 27.29 9.03 11.23
C ASN A 739 25.89 8.39 11.25
N VAL A 740 25.60 7.55 10.26
CA VAL A 740 24.29 6.90 10.11
C VAL A 740 24.45 5.38 10.06
N ARG A 741 23.64 4.68 10.86
CA ARG A 741 23.57 3.21 10.91
C ARG A 741 22.17 2.76 10.47
N GLY A 742 22.12 1.90 9.45
CA GLY A 742 20.87 1.51 8.83
C GLY A 742 20.96 0.33 7.89
N LYS A 743 19.83 0.02 7.24
CA LYS A 743 19.74 -1.07 6.23
C LYS A 743 19.09 -0.55 4.96
N ALA A 744 19.64 -0.94 3.81
CA ALA A 744 19.02 -0.82 2.50
C ALA A 744 18.38 -2.17 2.12
N LEU A 745 17.09 -2.19 1.78
CA LEU A 745 16.34 -3.39 1.45
C LEU A 745 15.70 -3.28 0.06
N ASN A 746 15.86 -4.30 -0.78
CA ASN A 746 15.39 -4.32 -2.17
C ASN A 746 16.07 -3.21 -3.02
N LEU A 747 15.34 -2.64 -3.99
CA LEU A 747 15.89 -1.58 -4.85
C LEU A 747 16.13 -0.31 -4.02
N VAL A 748 17.36 0.17 -3.96
CA VAL A 748 17.71 1.49 -3.42
C VAL A 748 18.64 2.17 -4.44
N ARG A 749 18.11 3.18 -5.13
CA ARG A 749 18.83 4.07 -6.05
C ARG A 749 18.52 5.50 -5.64
N PRO A 750 19.51 6.35 -5.33
CA PRO A 750 20.97 6.14 -5.36
C PRO A 750 21.49 5.05 -4.43
N GLU A 751 22.60 4.39 -4.80
CA GLU A 751 23.32 3.47 -3.91
C GLU A 751 24.00 4.29 -2.79
N THR A 752 24.05 3.71 -1.58
CA THR A 752 24.71 4.30 -0.41
C THR A 752 26.22 4.26 -0.58
N ILE A 753 26.86 5.43 -0.66
CA ILE A 753 28.33 5.53 -0.61
C ILE A 753 28.73 5.53 0.87
N ASN A 754 29.19 4.37 1.37
CA ASN A 754 30.12 4.22 2.50
C ASN A 754 30.83 2.86 2.38
N SER A 755 32.12 2.85 2.72
CA SER A 755 33.18 1.91 2.36
C SER A 755 32.98 0.42 2.75
N THR A 756 33.47 -0.46 1.84
CA THR A 756 33.82 -1.91 1.93
C THR A 756 32.68 -2.89 2.28
N SER A 757 32.14 -3.73 1.37
CA SER A 757 32.81 -4.67 0.46
C SER A 757 32.58 -4.38 -1.02
N ALA A 758 33.66 -4.20 -1.78
CA ALA A 758 33.57 -4.05 -3.23
C ALA A 758 33.05 -5.34 -3.87
N LEU A 759 31.94 -5.27 -4.61
CA LEU A 759 31.62 -6.30 -5.60
C LEU A 759 32.78 -6.32 -6.61
N THR A 760 33.34 -7.50 -6.87
CA THR A 760 34.42 -7.64 -7.85
C THR A 760 33.90 -7.24 -9.22
N LYS A 761 34.42 -6.13 -9.74
CA LYS A 761 33.94 -5.49 -10.96
C LYS A 761 34.84 -5.85 -12.14
N TYR A 762 34.28 -6.56 -13.10
CA TYR A 762 34.90 -6.91 -14.37
C TYR A 762 34.42 -5.93 -15.44
N ASN A 763 35.19 -4.88 -15.68
CA ASN A 763 34.91 -3.92 -16.74
C ASN A 763 35.32 -4.50 -18.10
N VAL A 764 34.38 -4.62 -19.05
CA VAL A 764 34.66 -5.22 -20.37
C VAL A 764 35.77 -4.52 -21.15
N LEU A 765 36.03 -3.23 -20.89
CA LEU A 765 37.15 -2.51 -21.50
C LEU A 765 38.51 -3.08 -21.09
N ASN A 766 38.63 -3.58 -19.86
CA ASN A 766 39.85 -4.22 -19.35
C ASN A 766 40.13 -5.56 -20.03
N PHE A 767 39.14 -6.12 -20.73
CA PHE A 767 39.25 -7.34 -21.53
C PHE A 767 39.36 -7.04 -23.04
N GLY A 768 39.56 -5.76 -23.42
CA GLY A 768 39.77 -5.35 -24.80
C GLY A 768 38.53 -4.91 -25.57
N ALA A 769 37.36 -4.80 -24.93
CA ALA A 769 36.15 -4.31 -25.60
C ALA A 769 36.33 -2.86 -26.08
N LYS A 770 35.76 -2.51 -27.24
CA LYS A 770 35.86 -1.16 -27.82
C LYS A 770 34.47 -0.52 -27.98
N PRO A 771 34.21 0.65 -27.36
CA PRO A 771 32.89 1.30 -27.32
C PRO A 771 32.50 2.07 -28.59
N ASN A 772 32.96 1.65 -29.77
CA ASN A 772 32.81 2.39 -31.04
C ASN A 772 31.68 1.85 -31.97
N GLY A 773 31.08 0.71 -31.64
CA GLY A 773 30.03 0.05 -32.42
C GLY A 773 30.50 -0.56 -33.75
N LYS A 774 31.82 -0.64 -33.97
CA LYS A 774 32.47 -1.10 -35.21
C LYS A 774 33.42 -2.28 -34.97
N THR A 775 34.18 -2.24 -33.88
CA THR A 775 35.14 -3.30 -33.54
C THR A 775 34.43 -4.41 -32.79
N ASP A 776 34.60 -5.65 -33.25
CA ASP A 776 34.03 -6.83 -32.57
C ASP A 776 34.60 -6.96 -31.16
N SER A 777 33.71 -6.89 -30.17
CA SER A 777 34.02 -6.99 -28.74
C SER A 777 33.61 -8.33 -28.13
N THR A 778 33.18 -9.31 -28.94
CA THR A 778 32.66 -10.60 -28.47
C THR A 778 33.63 -11.34 -27.56
N LYS A 779 34.91 -11.45 -27.96
CA LYS A 779 35.94 -12.13 -27.16
C LYS A 779 36.12 -11.48 -25.78
N ALA A 780 36.09 -10.16 -25.72
CA ALA A 780 36.23 -9.40 -24.46
C ALA A 780 35.07 -9.66 -23.49
N PHE A 781 33.84 -9.74 -24.01
CA PHE A 781 32.64 -10.04 -23.21
C PHE A 781 32.67 -11.48 -22.67
N LEU A 782 33.09 -12.45 -23.48
CA LEU A 782 33.25 -13.84 -23.05
C LEU A 782 34.36 -14.00 -21.99
N MET A 783 35.48 -13.27 -22.13
CA MET A 783 36.53 -13.24 -21.11
C MET A 783 36.06 -12.62 -19.80
N ALA A 784 35.34 -11.50 -19.86
CA ALA A 784 34.76 -10.86 -18.67
C ALA A 784 33.76 -11.78 -17.97
N TRP A 785 32.93 -12.52 -18.73
CA TRP A 785 32.04 -13.54 -18.19
C TRP A 785 32.81 -14.67 -17.50
N LYS A 786 33.82 -15.24 -18.17
CA LYS A 786 34.65 -16.32 -17.61
C LYS A 786 35.28 -15.91 -16.28
N ALA A 787 35.82 -14.69 -16.20
CA ALA A 787 36.42 -14.15 -14.98
C ALA A 787 35.36 -13.94 -13.87
N ALA A 788 34.22 -13.34 -14.20
CA ALA A 788 33.12 -13.13 -13.26
C ALA A 788 32.51 -14.44 -12.74
N CYS A 789 32.41 -15.45 -13.61
CA CYS A 789 31.86 -16.77 -13.30
C CYS A 789 32.79 -17.60 -12.40
N ALA A 790 34.10 -17.43 -12.52
CA ALA A 790 35.10 -18.12 -11.70
C ALA A 790 35.29 -17.53 -10.28
N SER A 791 34.83 -16.30 -10.04
CA SER A 791 34.91 -15.63 -8.73
C SER A 791 34.10 -16.36 -7.66
N ALA A 792 34.60 -16.44 -6.43
CA ALA A 792 33.83 -16.92 -5.28
C ALA A 792 32.85 -15.85 -4.75
N ASP A 793 33.16 -14.56 -4.96
CA ASP A 793 32.30 -13.45 -4.56
C ASP A 793 31.20 -13.16 -5.58
N SER A 794 30.19 -12.38 -5.17
CA SER A 794 29.23 -11.79 -6.10
C SER A 794 29.93 -10.77 -7.01
N THR A 795 29.65 -10.82 -8.31
CA THR A 795 30.39 -10.04 -9.31
C THR A 795 29.52 -9.09 -10.11
N ILE A 796 30.14 -8.04 -10.65
CA ILE A 796 29.54 -7.18 -11.66
C ILE A 796 30.36 -7.27 -12.94
N ILE A 797 29.73 -7.68 -14.05
CA ILE A 797 30.23 -7.39 -15.39
C ILE A 797 29.72 -6.01 -15.75
N TYR A 798 30.64 -5.05 -15.85
CA TYR A 798 30.32 -3.67 -16.15
C TYR A 798 30.57 -3.36 -17.61
N VAL A 799 29.53 -2.93 -18.31
CA VAL A 799 29.60 -2.42 -19.67
C VAL A 799 29.42 -0.90 -19.62
N PRO A 800 30.50 -0.11 -19.73
CA PRO A 800 30.41 1.34 -19.75
C PRO A 800 29.59 1.87 -20.93
N LYS A 801 29.27 3.16 -20.90
CA LYS A 801 28.64 3.83 -22.04
C LYS A 801 29.48 3.69 -23.31
N GLY A 802 28.80 3.49 -24.43
CA GLY A 802 29.41 3.20 -25.72
C GLY A 802 28.50 2.32 -26.55
N ARG A 803 28.84 2.13 -27.83
CA ARG A 803 28.23 1.10 -28.67
C ARG A 803 29.22 -0.05 -28.78
N TYR A 804 28.80 -1.29 -28.56
CA TYR A 804 29.69 -2.46 -28.65
C TYR A 804 29.15 -3.41 -29.70
N LEU A 805 29.93 -3.63 -30.76
CA LEU A 805 29.59 -4.62 -31.77
C LEU A 805 29.86 -6.01 -31.19
N LEU A 806 28.87 -6.89 -31.22
CA LEU A 806 28.98 -8.26 -30.71
C LEU A 806 28.38 -9.25 -31.72
N GLY A 807 29.12 -10.29 -32.07
CA GLY A 807 28.58 -11.51 -32.68
C GLY A 807 27.72 -12.32 -31.69
N SER A 808 27.26 -13.52 -32.11
CA SER A 808 26.53 -14.45 -31.24
C SER A 808 27.43 -14.95 -30.10
N MET A 809 26.86 -15.08 -28.90
CA MET A 809 27.56 -15.47 -27.68
C MET A 809 26.68 -16.31 -26.77
N ALA A 810 27.29 -17.35 -26.19
CA ALA A 810 26.69 -18.18 -25.15
C ALA A 810 27.43 -18.04 -23.82
N PHE A 811 26.71 -17.59 -22.80
CA PHE A 811 27.17 -17.47 -21.43
C PHE A 811 26.79 -18.73 -20.65
N GLN A 812 27.75 -19.65 -20.55
CA GLN A 812 27.57 -20.94 -19.87
C GLN A 812 27.55 -20.78 -18.36
N GLY A 813 26.69 -21.58 -17.70
CA GLY A 813 26.56 -21.69 -16.25
C GLY A 813 27.69 -22.48 -15.57
N GLY A 814 27.40 -23.05 -14.40
CA GLY A 814 28.43 -23.69 -13.56
C GLY A 814 29.33 -22.70 -12.80
N CYS A 815 28.86 -21.47 -12.60
CA CYS A 815 29.64 -20.41 -11.96
C CYS A 815 29.82 -20.64 -10.45
N LYS A 816 31.02 -20.33 -9.96
CA LYS A 816 31.32 -20.25 -8.52
C LYS A 816 30.66 -19.02 -7.90
N SER A 817 30.48 -17.96 -8.68
CA SER A 817 29.91 -16.71 -8.17
C SER A 817 28.45 -16.90 -7.80
N PRO A 818 28.04 -16.56 -6.56
CA PRO A 818 26.66 -16.74 -6.11
C PRO A 818 25.68 -15.77 -6.78
N GLN A 819 26.19 -14.68 -7.36
CA GLN A 819 25.40 -13.73 -8.15
C GLN A 819 26.29 -13.01 -9.16
N ILE A 820 25.87 -12.99 -10.43
CA ILE A 820 26.52 -12.20 -11.48
C ILE A 820 25.56 -11.10 -11.94
N ILE A 821 25.98 -9.86 -11.82
CA ILE A 821 25.24 -8.70 -12.30
C ILE A 821 25.85 -8.23 -13.62
N PHE A 822 25.10 -8.38 -14.71
CA PHE A 822 25.42 -7.80 -16.01
C PHE A 822 24.86 -6.38 -16.06
N ARG A 823 25.69 -5.38 -15.70
CA ARG A 823 25.30 -3.97 -15.67
C ARG A 823 25.67 -3.30 -16.99
N ILE A 824 24.66 -2.91 -17.76
CA ILE A 824 24.84 -2.30 -19.07
C ILE A 824 24.47 -0.82 -18.98
N ASP A 825 25.47 0.06 -19.13
CA ASP A 825 25.26 1.50 -19.23
C ASP A 825 25.27 1.98 -20.70
N GLY A 826 25.77 1.15 -21.65
CA GLY A 826 25.83 1.42 -23.09
C GLY A 826 24.78 0.70 -23.94
N THR A 827 25.08 0.57 -25.23
CA THR A 827 24.27 -0.16 -26.22
C THR A 827 25.08 -1.32 -26.78
N LEU A 828 24.59 -2.54 -26.63
CA LEU A 828 25.09 -3.70 -27.35
C LEU A 828 24.43 -3.72 -28.73
N VAL A 829 25.21 -3.94 -29.78
CA VAL A 829 24.76 -3.80 -31.16
C VAL A 829 25.17 -5.02 -31.96
N ALA A 830 24.20 -5.60 -32.68
CA ALA A 830 24.47 -6.69 -33.62
C ALA A 830 25.20 -6.20 -34.90
N PRO A 831 25.79 -7.10 -35.68
CA PRO A 831 26.22 -6.83 -37.05
C PRO A 831 25.07 -6.29 -37.91
N GLN A 832 25.38 -5.38 -38.86
CA GLN A 832 24.37 -4.85 -39.80
C GLN A 832 23.91 -5.91 -40.81
N ASP A 833 24.84 -6.75 -41.28
CA ASP A 833 24.50 -7.87 -42.15
C ASP A 833 23.79 -8.94 -41.31
N TYR A 834 22.49 -9.11 -41.57
CA TYR A 834 21.66 -10.07 -40.84
C TYR A 834 22.14 -11.51 -41.01
N ARG A 835 22.88 -11.84 -42.07
CA ARG A 835 23.41 -13.18 -42.33
C ARG A 835 24.47 -13.61 -41.32
N VAL A 836 25.12 -12.65 -40.65
CA VAL A 836 26.13 -12.93 -39.62
C VAL A 836 25.49 -13.58 -38.39
N LEU A 837 24.36 -13.06 -37.93
CA LEU A 837 23.59 -13.68 -36.83
C LEU A 837 22.59 -14.73 -37.33
N GLY A 838 22.15 -14.65 -38.59
CA GLY A 838 21.14 -15.54 -39.17
C GLY A 838 21.55 -17.01 -39.23
N LYS A 839 22.81 -17.35 -38.95
CA LYS A 839 23.30 -18.72 -38.76
C LYS A 839 23.14 -19.26 -37.33
N SER A 840 22.77 -18.39 -36.37
CA SER A 840 22.61 -18.71 -34.95
C SER A 840 21.15 -18.61 -34.52
N THR A 841 20.75 -19.42 -33.53
CA THR A 841 19.41 -19.35 -32.93
C THR A 841 19.24 -18.14 -32.00
N ASP A 842 20.33 -17.74 -31.35
CA ASP A 842 20.36 -16.74 -30.30
C ASP A 842 21.55 -15.79 -30.49
N TRP A 843 21.37 -14.53 -30.14
CA TRP A 843 22.45 -13.54 -30.11
C TRP A 843 23.15 -13.52 -28.75
N LEU A 844 22.40 -13.32 -27.66
CA LEU A 844 22.91 -13.38 -26.30
C LEU A 844 22.18 -14.51 -25.54
N SER A 845 22.79 -15.70 -25.47
CA SER A 845 22.21 -16.83 -24.73
C SER A 845 22.87 -16.99 -23.36
N PHE A 846 22.07 -17.30 -22.35
CA PHE A 846 22.50 -17.71 -21.02
C PHE A 846 21.98 -19.12 -20.74
N GLU A 847 22.91 -20.05 -20.57
CA GLU A 847 22.60 -21.49 -20.57
C GLU A 847 23.01 -22.12 -19.25
N GLY A 848 22.04 -22.72 -18.53
CA GLY A 848 22.30 -23.38 -17.25
C GLY A 848 22.75 -22.43 -16.12
N VAL A 849 22.51 -21.13 -16.23
CA VAL A 849 23.00 -20.14 -15.26
C VAL A 849 22.10 -20.06 -14.03
N ASN A 850 22.68 -19.69 -12.88
CA ASN A 850 21.95 -19.46 -11.64
C ASN A 850 22.33 -18.11 -11.03
N GLY A 851 21.36 -17.26 -10.70
CA GLY A 851 21.60 -16.00 -10.00
C GLY A 851 22.09 -14.85 -10.88
N VAL A 852 21.73 -14.82 -12.16
CA VAL A 852 22.13 -13.76 -13.10
C VAL A 852 21.14 -12.60 -13.10
N SER A 853 21.65 -11.37 -13.04
CA SER A 853 20.86 -10.14 -13.12
C SER A 853 21.33 -9.24 -14.26
N ILE A 854 20.50 -9.00 -15.27
CA ILE A 854 20.74 -8.00 -16.33
C ILE A 854 20.10 -6.67 -15.91
N LEU A 855 20.90 -5.60 -15.84
CA LEU A 855 20.47 -4.29 -15.36
C LEU A 855 20.80 -3.20 -16.39
N GLY A 856 19.77 -2.54 -16.91
CA GLY A 856 19.89 -1.35 -17.76
C GLY A 856 20.34 -1.64 -19.19
N GLY A 857 20.67 -0.56 -19.91
CA GLY A 857 21.27 -0.60 -21.24
C GLY A 857 20.27 -0.86 -22.37
N ALA A 858 20.81 -0.84 -23.59
CA ALA A 858 20.08 -1.16 -24.80
C ALA A 858 20.71 -2.33 -25.55
N LEU A 859 19.87 -3.22 -26.09
CA LEU A 859 20.24 -4.27 -27.03
C LEU A 859 19.62 -3.93 -28.37
N ASP A 860 20.42 -3.66 -29.39
CA ASP A 860 19.96 -3.38 -30.75
C ASP A 860 20.40 -4.52 -31.68
N ALA A 861 19.47 -5.44 -31.94
CA ALA A 861 19.71 -6.66 -32.70
C ALA A 861 19.56 -6.49 -34.22
N LYS A 862 19.17 -5.28 -34.67
CA LYS A 862 19.11 -4.81 -36.07
C LYS A 862 18.34 -5.67 -37.06
N GLY A 863 17.16 -6.12 -36.67
CA GLY A 863 16.21 -6.85 -37.52
C GLY A 863 15.78 -6.22 -38.86
N PRO A 864 15.76 -4.89 -39.11
CA PRO A 864 15.12 -4.31 -40.31
C PRO A 864 15.55 -4.89 -41.66
N SER A 865 16.84 -5.15 -41.86
CA SER A 865 17.34 -5.74 -43.12
C SER A 865 16.84 -7.17 -43.33
N LEU A 866 16.75 -7.97 -42.25
CA LEU A 866 16.14 -9.30 -42.30
C LEU A 866 14.63 -9.23 -42.54
N TRP A 867 13.95 -8.27 -41.92
CA TRP A 867 12.50 -8.08 -42.10
C TRP A 867 12.18 -7.71 -43.55
N ALA A 868 12.99 -6.86 -44.19
CA ALA A 868 12.87 -6.51 -45.60
C ALA A 868 13.07 -7.73 -46.51
N CYS A 869 14.09 -8.57 -46.23
CA CYS A 869 14.30 -9.84 -46.94
C CYS A 869 13.07 -10.76 -46.82
N LYS A 870 12.54 -10.93 -45.60
CA LYS A 870 11.36 -11.78 -45.36
C LYS A 870 10.11 -11.23 -46.06
N ALA A 871 9.96 -9.91 -46.17
CA ALA A 871 8.86 -9.28 -46.89
C ALA A 871 8.94 -9.47 -48.41
N SER A 872 10.14 -9.60 -48.99
CA SER A 872 10.34 -9.84 -50.43
C SER A 872 10.19 -11.30 -50.86
N HIS A 873 9.73 -12.20 -49.97
CA HIS A 873 9.60 -13.65 -50.23
C HIS A 873 10.90 -14.30 -50.76
N SER A 874 12.05 -13.72 -50.44
CA SER A 874 13.36 -14.24 -50.81
C SER A 874 13.80 -15.37 -49.86
N ASN A 875 14.81 -16.15 -50.23
CA ASN A 875 15.38 -17.16 -49.35
C ASN A 875 16.20 -16.50 -48.22
N CYS A 876 15.59 -16.33 -47.04
CA CYS A 876 16.17 -15.61 -45.90
C CYS A 876 16.36 -16.55 -44.70
N PRO A 877 17.40 -16.32 -43.86
CA PRO A 877 17.58 -17.09 -42.63
C PRO A 877 16.46 -16.83 -41.61
N SER A 878 16.32 -17.73 -40.63
CA SER A 878 15.31 -17.61 -39.56
C SER A 878 15.50 -16.36 -38.70
N GLY A 879 16.76 -15.99 -38.42
CA GLY A 879 17.15 -14.87 -37.57
C GLY A 879 17.42 -15.28 -36.12
N ALA A 880 18.15 -14.44 -35.38
CA ALA A 880 18.51 -14.73 -33.99
C ALA A 880 17.56 -14.07 -32.97
N THR A 881 17.30 -14.76 -31.87
CA THR A 881 16.67 -14.19 -30.67
C THR A 881 17.62 -13.22 -29.97
N THR A 882 17.16 -12.03 -29.58
CA THR A 882 18.03 -11.00 -28.97
C THR A 882 18.64 -11.45 -27.65
N LEU A 883 17.82 -11.99 -26.74
CA LEU A 883 18.26 -12.43 -25.41
C LEU A 883 17.51 -13.71 -25.01
N SER A 884 18.24 -14.77 -24.66
CA SER A 884 17.62 -16.02 -24.21
C SER A 884 18.21 -16.54 -22.92
N PHE A 885 17.36 -17.17 -22.12
CA PHE A 885 17.73 -17.95 -20.96
C PHE A 885 17.20 -19.37 -21.14
N THR A 886 18.10 -20.35 -21.09
CA THR A 886 17.78 -21.77 -21.25
C THR A 886 18.20 -22.55 -20.01
N ASN A 887 17.31 -23.37 -19.46
CA ASN A 887 17.56 -24.25 -18.31
C ASN A 887 18.15 -23.53 -17.09
N SER A 888 17.75 -22.29 -16.85
CA SER A 888 18.40 -21.37 -15.90
C SER A 888 17.52 -21.04 -14.68
N LYS A 889 18.13 -20.58 -13.59
CA LYS A 889 17.44 -20.31 -12.31
C LYS A 889 17.74 -18.92 -11.75
N ASN A 890 16.77 -18.34 -11.03
CA ASN A 890 16.94 -17.09 -10.27
C ASN A 890 17.39 -15.90 -11.14
N ILE A 891 16.72 -15.70 -12.27
CA ILE A 891 17.07 -14.69 -13.26
C ILE A 891 16.34 -13.37 -13.00
N ARG A 892 17.04 -12.24 -13.13
CA ARG A 892 16.45 -10.91 -13.03
C ARG A 892 16.81 -10.07 -14.25
N ILE A 893 15.82 -9.49 -14.93
CA ILE A 893 16.03 -8.55 -16.04
C ILE A 893 15.33 -7.25 -15.66
N ARG A 894 16.07 -6.14 -15.57
CA ARG A 894 15.51 -4.85 -15.12
C ARG A 894 15.92 -3.68 -16.00
N SER A 895 14.94 -2.85 -16.36
CA SER A 895 15.16 -1.58 -17.06
C SER A 895 15.95 -1.70 -18.36
N LEU A 896 15.85 -2.85 -19.04
CA LEU A 896 16.49 -3.11 -20.33
C LEU A 896 15.63 -2.54 -21.46
N LEU A 897 16.28 -1.91 -22.44
CA LEU A 897 15.68 -1.57 -23.73
C LEU A 897 16.11 -2.61 -24.77
N SER A 898 15.17 -3.33 -25.37
CA SER A 898 15.45 -4.26 -26.47
C SER A 898 14.84 -3.70 -27.75
N LEU A 899 15.69 -3.48 -28.75
CA LEU A 899 15.38 -2.85 -30.02
C LEU A 899 15.57 -3.85 -31.15
N ASN A 900 14.63 -3.82 -32.08
CA ASN A 900 14.81 -4.37 -33.42
C ASN A 900 15.34 -5.81 -33.44
N SER A 901 14.66 -6.76 -32.79
CA SER A 901 15.09 -8.16 -32.83
C SER A 901 14.96 -8.75 -34.23
N GLN A 902 15.90 -9.60 -34.66
CA GLN A 902 15.77 -10.36 -35.91
C GLN A 902 14.61 -11.37 -35.83
N MET A 903 14.35 -11.90 -34.63
CA MET A 903 13.23 -12.77 -34.28
C MET A 903 12.69 -12.39 -32.89
N PHE A 904 12.68 -13.30 -31.90
CA PHE A 904 12.15 -13.02 -30.57
C PHE A 904 13.05 -12.04 -29.80
N HIS A 905 12.47 -11.18 -28.97
CA HIS A 905 13.23 -10.24 -28.15
C HIS A 905 13.79 -10.91 -26.89
N ILE A 906 12.93 -11.58 -26.11
CA ILE A 906 13.35 -12.29 -24.90
C ILE A 906 12.72 -13.68 -24.87
N VAL A 907 13.55 -14.73 -24.82
CA VAL A 907 13.10 -16.12 -24.65
C VAL A 907 13.48 -16.63 -23.26
N ILE A 908 12.51 -17.21 -22.57
CA ILE A 908 12.67 -17.88 -21.28
C ILE A 908 12.23 -19.33 -21.45
N ASN A 909 13.20 -20.24 -21.55
CA ASN A 909 12.99 -21.65 -21.85
C ASN A 909 13.57 -22.54 -20.73
N GLY A 910 12.78 -23.45 -20.18
CA GLY A 910 13.27 -24.38 -19.14
C GLY A 910 13.67 -23.70 -17.82
N CYS A 911 13.23 -22.46 -17.56
CA CYS A 911 13.74 -21.65 -16.46
C CYS A 911 12.86 -21.66 -15.21
N GLU A 912 13.46 -21.37 -14.06
CA GLU A 912 12.77 -21.27 -12.77
C GLU A 912 13.09 -19.95 -12.03
N ASN A 913 12.07 -19.33 -11.42
CA ASN A 913 12.19 -18.10 -10.63
C ASN A 913 12.78 -16.93 -11.44
N VAL A 914 12.05 -16.54 -12.50
CA VAL A 914 12.45 -15.44 -13.38
C VAL A 914 11.66 -14.17 -13.05
N ASN A 915 12.34 -13.02 -13.01
CA ASN A 915 11.71 -11.72 -12.80
C ASN A 915 12.15 -10.73 -13.89
N VAL A 916 11.22 -10.38 -14.78
CA VAL A 916 11.40 -9.35 -15.80
C VAL A 916 10.64 -8.11 -15.34
N GLN A 917 11.33 -6.98 -15.18
CA GLN A 917 10.71 -5.78 -14.62
C GLN A 917 11.14 -4.49 -15.34
N GLY A 918 10.18 -3.70 -15.80
CA GLY A 918 10.48 -2.39 -16.40
C GLY A 918 11.22 -2.48 -17.73
N VAL A 919 11.13 -3.63 -18.43
CA VAL A 919 11.72 -3.82 -19.75
C VAL A 919 10.88 -3.10 -20.80
N ARG A 920 11.55 -2.45 -21.74
CA ARG A 920 10.95 -1.81 -22.91
C ARG A 920 11.39 -2.55 -24.17
N ILE A 921 10.43 -2.98 -24.97
CA ILE A 921 10.66 -3.65 -26.26
C ILE A 921 10.08 -2.77 -27.36
N ILE A 922 10.89 -2.46 -28.37
CA ILE A 922 10.48 -1.65 -29.51
C ILE A 922 11.00 -2.29 -30.80
N ALA A 923 10.06 -2.70 -31.66
CA ALA A 923 10.29 -3.07 -33.04
C ALA A 923 9.18 -2.49 -33.93
N ALA A 924 9.33 -2.61 -35.25
CA ALA A 924 8.30 -2.17 -36.20
C ALA A 924 7.03 -3.01 -36.04
N GLY A 925 5.84 -2.42 -36.26
CA GLY A 925 4.58 -3.14 -36.08
C GLY A 925 4.36 -4.30 -37.06
N ASN A 926 5.14 -4.34 -38.14
CA ASN A 926 5.15 -5.35 -39.19
C ASN A 926 6.43 -6.21 -39.16
N SER A 927 7.22 -6.20 -38.07
CA SER A 927 8.42 -7.04 -37.99
C SER A 927 8.06 -8.52 -37.83
N PRO A 928 8.39 -9.40 -38.80
CA PRO A 928 7.93 -10.79 -38.81
C PRO A 928 8.59 -11.63 -37.71
N ASN A 929 7.77 -12.45 -37.02
CA ASN A 929 8.19 -13.43 -36.00
C ASN A 929 8.91 -12.79 -34.79
N THR A 930 8.43 -11.62 -34.36
CA THR A 930 9.07 -10.85 -33.28
C THR A 930 8.27 -10.91 -31.98
N ASP A 931 8.17 -12.07 -31.34
CA ASP A 931 7.62 -12.17 -29.98
C ASP A 931 8.42 -11.27 -29.00
N GLY A 932 7.71 -10.51 -28.17
CA GLY A 932 8.30 -9.66 -27.15
C GLY A 932 8.93 -10.46 -26.03
N ILE A 933 8.11 -11.12 -25.20
CA ILE A 933 8.61 -12.06 -24.19
C ILE A 933 7.93 -13.41 -24.43
N HIS A 934 8.73 -14.38 -24.88
CA HIS A 934 8.32 -15.76 -25.09
C HIS A 934 8.70 -16.63 -23.89
N VAL A 935 7.75 -17.37 -23.32
CA VAL A 935 7.97 -18.24 -22.16
C VAL A 935 7.47 -19.66 -22.45
N GLN A 936 8.34 -20.65 -22.28
CA GLN A 936 7.98 -22.06 -22.40
C GLN A 936 8.80 -22.93 -21.44
N LEU A 937 8.29 -24.13 -21.12
CA LEU A 937 8.93 -25.09 -20.21
C LEU A 937 9.37 -24.50 -18.85
N SER A 938 8.79 -23.38 -18.43
CA SER A 938 9.32 -22.55 -17.34
C SER A 938 8.32 -22.39 -16.20
N LYS A 939 8.82 -22.17 -14.98
CA LYS A 939 7.98 -22.04 -13.79
C LYS A 939 8.33 -20.84 -12.90
N ASN A 940 7.31 -20.25 -12.28
CA ASN A 940 7.43 -19.08 -11.41
C ASN A 940 8.07 -17.87 -12.13
N VAL A 941 7.47 -17.47 -13.25
CA VAL A 941 7.93 -16.32 -14.05
C VAL A 941 7.08 -15.10 -13.73
N ASN A 942 7.72 -13.98 -13.42
CA ASN A 942 7.05 -12.69 -13.19
C ASN A 942 7.46 -11.68 -14.26
N ILE A 943 6.49 -11.05 -14.91
CA ILE A 943 6.70 -9.99 -15.91
C ILE A 943 5.93 -8.74 -15.43
N ILE A 944 6.64 -7.70 -14.98
CA ILE A 944 6.02 -6.60 -14.23
C ILE A 944 6.42 -5.24 -14.82
N LYS A 945 5.43 -4.37 -15.11
CA LYS A 945 5.67 -2.99 -15.58
C LYS A 945 6.47 -2.91 -16.89
N CYS A 946 6.27 -3.86 -17.80
CA CYS A 946 6.93 -3.86 -19.11
C CYS A 946 6.09 -3.10 -20.15
N SER A 947 6.76 -2.52 -21.14
CA SER A 947 6.11 -1.90 -22.31
C SER A 947 6.68 -2.55 -23.57
N ILE A 948 5.81 -3.16 -24.37
CA ILE A 948 6.21 -4.04 -25.47
C ILE A 948 5.43 -3.64 -26.72
N LYS A 949 6.17 -3.25 -27.75
CA LYS A 949 5.63 -2.97 -29.09
C LYS A 949 6.46 -3.75 -30.10
N THR A 950 5.82 -4.66 -30.80
CA THR A 950 6.48 -5.61 -31.70
C THR A 950 5.52 -6.13 -32.77
N GLY A 951 6.04 -6.76 -33.81
CA GLY A 951 5.27 -7.27 -34.94
C GLY A 951 4.75 -8.70 -34.78
N ASP A 952 4.62 -9.21 -33.55
CA ASP A 952 3.94 -10.48 -33.27
C ASP A 952 3.34 -10.45 -31.86
N ASP A 953 3.62 -11.45 -30.99
CA ASP A 953 3.08 -11.54 -29.64
C ASP A 953 3.78 -10.60 -28.65
N CYS A 954 3.03 -9.75 -27.95
CA CYS A 954 3.56 -8.96 -26.83
C CYS A 954 4.11 -9.88 -25.72
N ILE A 955 3.30 -10.84 -25.27
CA ILE A 955 3.75 -11.95 -24.44
C ILE A 955 3.20 -13.23 -25.03
N SER A 956 4.10 -14.18 -25.31
CA SER A 956 3.76 -15.49 -25.84
C SER A 956 4.06 -16.58 -24.82
N ILE A 957 3.13 -17.50 -24.63
CA ILE A 957 3.26 -18.61 -23.68
C ILE A 957 3.10 -19.93 -24.43
N GLY A 958 4.16 -20.74 -24.37
CA GLY A 958 4.22 -22.09 -24.90
C GLY A 958 4.03 -23.18 -23.84
N PRO A 959 3.96 -24.45 -24.29
CA PRO A 959 3.82 -25.63 -23.43
C PRO A 959 4.88 -25.75 -22.32
N GLY A 960 4.50 -26.41 -21.23
CA GLY A 960 5.29 -26.64 -20.03
C GLY A 960 5.38 -25.43 -19.09
N THR A 961 4.66 -24.34 -19.37
CA THR A 961 4.66 -23.15 -18.51
C THR A 961 3.75 -23.30 -17.29
N LYS A 962 4.28 -22.99 -16.10
CA LYS A 962 3.54 -23.06 -14.83
C LYS A 962 3.74 -21.83 -13.93
N ASN A 963 2.66 -21.29 -13.37
CA ASN A 963 2.71 -20.16 -12.43
C ASN A 963 3.40 -18.91 -13.03
N LEU A 964 2.85 -18.39 -14.12
CA LEU A 964 3.31 -17.12 -14.69
C LEU A 964 2.42 -15.97 -14.18
N TRP A 965 3.03 -14.88 -13.73
CA TRP A 965 2.34 -13.66 -13.33
C TRP A 965 2.84 -12.48 -14.16
N ALA A 966 1.99 -11.98 -15.05
CA ALA A 966 2.23 -10.78 -15.83
C ALA A 966 1.34 -9.64 -15.32
N GLU A 967 1.93 -8.51 -14.92
CA GLU A 967 1.19 -7.39 -14.32
C GLU A 967 1.66 -6.02 -14.81
N GLN A 968 0.71 -5.12 -15.08
CA GLN A 968 0.99 -3.75 -15.56
C GLN A 968 1.81 -3.75 -16.86
N VAL A 969 1.50 -4.69 -17.76
CA VAL A 969 2.15 -4.75 -19.08
C VAL A 969 1.39 -3.86 -20.05
N THR A 970 2.10 -3.04 -20.83
CA THR A 970 1.52 -2.30 -21.95
C THR A 970 1.90 -2.98 -23.25
N CYS A 971 0.92 -3.45 -24.01
CA CYS A 971 1.11 -4.14 -25.28
C CYS A 971 0.68 -3.27 -26.46
N GLY A 972 1.39 -3.39 -27.60
CA GLY A 972 1.05 -2.71 -28.86
C GLY A 972 1.19 -3.62 -30.09
N THR A 973 0.52 -3.16 -31.16
CA THR A 973 0.51 -3.59 -32.57
C THR A 973 -0.24 -4.88 -32.93
N GLN A 974 0.34 -6.08 -32.89
CA GLN A 974 -0.32 -7.25 -33.48
C GLN A 974 -1.04 -8.13 -32.44
N ASN A 975 -0.34 -9.03 -31.76
CA ASN A 975 -0.94 -9.94 -30.78
C ASN A 975 -0.57 -9.47 -29.37
N GLY A 976 -1.55 -9.46 -28.46
CA GLY A 976 -1.34 -9.05 -27.08
C GLY A 976 -0.82 -10.20 -26.23
N LEU A 977 -1.69 -10.70 -25.35
CA LEU A 977 -1.37 -11.77 -24.41
C LEU A 977 -1.81 -13.09 -25.03
N ARG A 978 -0.86 -13.89 -25.52
CA ARG A 978 -1.14 -15.12 -26.27
C ARG A 978 -0.62 -16.36 -25.57
N ILE A 979 -1.47 -17.38 -25.51
CA ILE A 979 -1.07 -18.76 -25.25
C ILE A 979 -1.21 -19.53 -26.56
N LYS A 980 -0.12 -20.13 -27.05
CA LYS A 980 -0.11 -20.86 -28.33
C LYS A 980 0.41 -22.29 -28.19
N SER A 981 -0.24 -23.24 -28.86
CA SER A 981 0.25 -24.61 -28.97
C SER A 981 -0.02 -25.21 -30.34
N TRP A 982 0.92 -26.02 -30.84
CA TRP A 982 0.75 -26.76 -32.09
C TRP A 982 -0.41 -27.75 -32.04
N ALA A 983 -1.18 -27.80 -33.14
CA ALA A 983 -2.28 -28.74 -33.34
C ALA A 983 -1.80 -30.18 -33.58
N ARG A 984 -1.22 -30.81 -32.55
CA ARG A 984 -0.68 -32.18 -32.59
C ARG A 984 -0.83 -32.91 -31.26
N PRO A 985 -0.76 -34.26 -31.22
CA PRO A 985 -0.72 -35.02 -29.97
C PRO A 985 0.42 -34.54 -29.05
N SER A 986 0.09 -34.36 -27.77
CA SER A 986 1.04 -33.97 -26.74
C SER A 986 0.47 -34.27 -25.35
N THR A 987 1.34 -34.42 -24.37
CA THR A 987 0.98 -34.54 -22.94
C THR A 987 1.30 -33.27 -22.14
N GLY A 988 1.79 -32.22 -22.81
CA GLY A 988 2.19 -30.96 -22.19
C GLY A 988 1.02 -30.15 -21.64
N PHE A 989 1.35 -29.05 -20.95
CA PHE A 989 0.36 -28.21 -20.29
C PHE A 989 0.74 -26.73 -20.26
N VAL A 990 -0.24 -25.86 -20.04
CA VAL A 990 -0.05 -24.49 -19.55
C VAL A 990 -0.96 -24.32 -18.35
N GLN A 991 -0.40 -23.97 -17.19
CA GLN A 991 -1.19 -23.90 -15.95
C GLN A 991 -0.86 -22.68 -15.08
N GLY A 992 -1.91 -22.04 -14.56
CA GLY A 992 -1.78 -21.05 -13.48
C GLY A 992 -1.16 -19.75 -13.97
N VAL A 993 -1.51 -19.34 -15.18
CA VAL A 993 -1.06 -18.08 -15.79
C VAL A 993 -2.03 -16.97 -15.38
N ARG A 994 -1.48 -15.82 -14.97
CA ARG A 994 -2.27 -14.67 -14.55
C ARG A 994 -1.77 -13.42 -15.25
N PHE A 995 -2.66 -12.77 -15.97
CA PHE A 995 -2.47 -11.47 -16.58
C PHE A 995 -3.29 -10.44 -15.83
N MET A 996 -2.64 -9.40 -15.32
CA MET A 996 -3.22 -8.48 -14.36
C MET A 996 -2.98 -7.03 -14.78
N ASN A 997 -4.01 -6.18 -14.67
CA ASN A 997 -3.90 -4.73 -14.78
C ASN A 997 -3.14 -4.23 -16.02
N SER A 998 -3.26 -4.91 -17.15
CA SER A 998 -2.49 -4.64 -18.38
C SER A 998 -3.25 -3.72 -19.34
N LEU A 999 -2.51 -2.93 -20.12
CA LEU A 999 -3.04 -1.94 -21.05
C LEU A 999 -2.78 -2.39 -22.50
N MET A 1000 -3.83 -2.40 -23.32
CA MET A 1000 -3.77 -2.68 -24.75
C MET A 1000 -3.85 -1.36 -25.51
N VAL A 1001 -2.89 -1.10 -26.39
CA VAL A 1001 -2.83 0.13 -27.19
C VAL A 1001 -2.91 -0.23 -28.66
N ASN A 1002 -4.13 -0.19 -29.21
CA ASN A 1002 -4.43 -0.49 -30.61
C ASN A 1002 -3.83 -1.84 -31.06
N VAL A 1003 -4.16 -2.90 -30.32
CA VAL A 1003 -3.64 -4.26 -30.55
C VAL A 1003 -4.63 -5.03 -31.43
N GLN A 1004 -4.18 -5.72 -32.47
CA GLN A 1004 -5.06 -6.49 -33.37
C GLN A 1004 -5.78 -7.63 -32.66
N ASN A 1005 -5.06 -8.47 -31.91
CA ASN A 1005 -5.62 -9.56 -31.12
C ASN A 1005 -5.17 -9.45 -29.65
N PRO A 1006 -5.84 -8.61 -28.84
CA PRO A 1006 -5.44 -8.31 -27.46
C PRO A 1006 -5.28 -9.52 -26.53
N ILE A 1007 -6.21 -10.48 -26.58
CA ILE A 1007 -6.20 -11.67 -25.74
C ILE A 1007 -6.43 -12.89 -26.63
N VAL A 1008 -5.48 -13.83 -26.63
CA VAL A 1008 -5.54 -15.01 -27.51
C VAL A 1008 -5.19 -16.28 -26.75
N ILE A 1009 -6.02 -17.31 -26.92
CA ILE A 1009 -5.62 -18.70 -26.73
C ILE A 1009 -5.81 -19.40 -28.06
N ASP A 1010 -4.74 -19.98 -28.57
CA ASP A 1010 -4.70 -20.63 -29.88
C ASP A 1010 -4.08 -22.02 -29.72
N GLN A 1011 -4.94 -22.99 -29.41
CA GLN A 1011 -4.54 -24.40 -29.29
C GLN A 1011 -4.48 -25.12 -30.63
N ASN A 1012 -5.17 -24.62 -31.65
CA ASN A 1012 -5.20 -25.23 -32.97
C ASN A 1012 -4.22 -24.53 -33.94
N TYR A 1013 -3.14 -23.96 -33.38
CA TYR A 1013 -2.12 -23.25 -34.15
C TYR A 1013 -1.43 -24.22 -35.12
N CYS A 1014 -1.64 -23.99 -36.42
CA CYS A 1014 -1.12 -24.80 -37.51
C CYS A 1014 -0.66 -23.89 -38.67
N PRO A 1015 0.48 -23.18 -38.52
CA PRO A 1015 0.96 -22.27 -39.55
C PRO A 1015 1.31 -23.04 -40.83
N HIS A 1016 0.85 -22.53 -41.98
CA HIS A 1016 1.07 -23.08 -43.33
C HIS A 1016 0.55 -24.52 -43.55
N ASN A 1017 -0.34 -25.04 -42.69
CA ASN A 1017 -0.78 -26.44 -42.71
C ASN A 1017 0.37 -27.48 -42.66
N LEU A 1018 1.57 -27.05 -42.24
CA LEU A 1018 2.73 -27.92 -42.16
C LEU A 1018 2.67 -28.75 -40.87
N ASN A 1019 2.67 -30.08 -41.02
CA ASN A 1019 2.71 -31.07 -39.93
C ASN A 1019 1.48 -31.11 -38.99
N CYS A 1020 0.30 -30.68 -39.48
CA CYS A 1020 -0.95 -30.73 -38.69
C CYS A 1020 -2.27 -30.86 -39.49
N PRO A 1021 -2.36 -31.61 -40.61
CA PRO A 1021 -3.65 -31.82 -41.27
C PRO A 1021 -4.59 -32.64 -40.35
N ASN A 1022 -5.75 -32.07 -40.03
CA ASN A 1022 -6.84 -32.70 -39.26
C ASN A 1022 -6.49 -33.13 -37.81
N GLN A 1023 -5.41 -32.61 -37.22
CA GLN A 1023 -5.01 -32.94 -35.85
C GLN A 1023 -5.45 -31.84 -34.86
N VAL A 1024 -5.77 -32.23 -33.63
CA VAL A 1024 -6.14 -31.33 -32.53
C VAL A 1024 -5.09 -31.37 -31.42
N SER A 1025 -4.81 -30.23 -30.80
CA SER A 1025 -3.74 -30.15 -29.79
C SER A 1025 -4.01 -31.03 -28.56
N GLY A 1026 -2.96 -31.75 -28.14
CA GLY A 1026 -2.93 -32.51 -26.90
C GLY A 1026 -2.61 -31.68 -25.65
N ILE A 1027 -2.25 -30.40 -25.80
CA ILE A 1027 -1.83 -29.56 -24.67
C ILE A 1027 -3.02 -29.24 -23.76
N LYS A 1028 -2.83 -29.40 -22.45
CA LYS A 1028 -3.84 -29.06 -21.44
C LYS A 1028 -3.66 -27.62 -20.97
N ILE A 1029 -4.58 -26.72 -21.31
CA ILE A 1029 -4.58 -25.35 -20.80
C ILE A 1029 -5.58 -25.22 -19.66
N LYS A 1030 -5.09 -24.80 -18.48
CA LYS A 1030 -5.97 -24.60 -17.31
C LYS A 1030 -5.57 -23.48 -16.37
N ASP A 1031 -6.55 -22.99 -15.62
CA ASP A 1031 -6.37 -21.97 -14.57
C ASP A 1031 -5.73 -20.67 -15.10
N ILE A 1032 -6.28 -20.12 -16.19
CA ILE A 1032 -5.79 -18.89 -16.81
C ILE A 1032 -6.69 -17.72 -16.39
N ILE A 1033 -6.09 -16.67 -15.84
CA ILE A 1033 -6.82 -15.50 -15.33
C ILE A 1033 -6.38 -14.27 -16.11
N TYR A 1034 -7.36 -13.55 -16.66
CA TYR A 1034 -7.22 -12.19 -17.17
C TYR A 1034 -8.01 -11.26 -16.26
N GLU A 1035 -7.34 -10.37 -15.54
CA GLU A 1035 -7.98 -9.47 -14.59
C GLU A 1035 -7.54 -8.01 -14.77
N GLY A 1036 -8.49 -7.09 -14.89
CA GLY A 1036 -8.19 -5.66 -15.02
C GLY A 1036 -7.51 -5.29 -16.35
N ILE A 1037 -7.72 -6.08 -17.41
CA ILE A 1037 -7.19 -5.79 -18.75
C ILE A 1037 -8.03 -4.69 -19.37
N ARG A 1038 -7.40 -3.63 -19.88
CA ARG A 1038 -8.11 -2.48 -20.46
C ARG A 1038 -7.43 -1.94 -21.71
N GLY A 1039 -8.14 -1.21 -22.54
CA GLY A 1039 -7.55 -0.46 -23.66
C GLY A 1039 -8.29 -0.66 -24.98
N THR A 1040 -7.58 -0.52 -26.10
CA THR A 1040 -8.17 -0.53 -27.45
C THR A 1040 -7.70 -1.72 -28.28
N SER A 1041 -8.64 -2.30 -29.02
CA SER A 1041 -8.41 -3.29 -30.06
C SER A 1041 -8.44 -2.62 -31.43
N SER A 1042 -7.61 -3.06 -32.38
CA SER A 1042 -7.70 -2.62 -33.78
C SER A 1042 -8.63 -3.52 -34.62
N THR A 1043 -9.20 -4.56 -34.03
CA THR A 1043 -10.24 -5.41 -34.64
C THR A 1043 -11.46 -5.52 -33.72
N GLN A 1044 -12.60 -5.87 -34.31
CA GLN A 1044 -13.84 -6.06 -33.57
C GLN A 1044 -13.75 -7.21 -32.55
N VAL A 1045 -13.11 -8.33 -32.91
CA VAL A 1045 -12.93 -9.49 -32.03
C VAL A 1045 -11.64 -9.34 -31.21
N ALA A 1046 -11.76 -8.82 -29.99
CA ALA A 1046 -10.61 -8.52 -29.12
C ALA A 1046 -10.14 -9.72 -28.28
N ILE A 1047 -11.02 -10.71 -28.07
CA ILE A 1047 -10.71 -11.94 -27.33
C ILE A 1047 -10.99 -13.12 -28.24
N LYS A 1048 -9.97 -13.93 -28.53
CA LYS A 1048 -10.08 -15.15 -29.33
C LYS A 1048 -9.60 -16.34 -28.52
N PHE A 1049 -10.51 -17.24 -28.18
CA PHE A 1049 -10.21 -18.52 -27.53
C PHE A 1049 -10.54 -19.65 -28.48
N ASP A 1050 -9.54 -20.16 -29.18
CA ASP A 1050 -9.63 -21.35 -30.02
C ASP A 1050 -8.98 -22.52 -29.28
N CYS A 1051 -9.78 -23.22 -28.49
CA CYS A 1051 -9.32 -24.35 -27.70
C CYS A 1051 -9.58 -25.68 -28.42
N SER A 1052 -8.78 -26.68 -28.08
CA SER A 1052 -8.83 -28.03 -28.63
C SER A 1052 -10.14 -28.71 -28.23
N SER A 1053 -10.82 -29.36 -29.18
CA SER A 1053 -11.99 -30.20 -28.89
C SER A 1053 -11.62 -31.43 -28.06
N LYS A 1054 -10.39 -31.93 -28.19
CA LYS A 1054 -9.86 -33.05 -27.40
C LYS A 1054 -9.47 -32.64 -25.97
N ASN A 1055 -8.92 -31.44 -25.80
CA ASN A 1055 -8.55 -30.90 -24.49
C ASN A 1055 -9.04 -29.46 -24.35
N PRO A 1056 -10.34 -29.26 -24.02
CA PRO A 1056 -10.91 -27.95 -23.79
C PRO A 1056 -10.10 -27.13 -22.78
N CYS A 1057 -10.03 -25.81 -23.00
CA CYS A 1057 -9.44 -24.92 -22.01
C CYS A 1057 -10.36 -24.83 -20.80
N ILE A 1058 -9.86 -25.11 -19.60
CA ILE A 1058 -10.68 -25.16 -18.38
C ILE A 1058 -10.22 -24.14 -17.33
N GLY A 1059 -11.18 -23.51 -16.63
CA GLY A 1059 -10.85 -22.54 -15.59
C GLY A 1059 -10.31 -21.23 -16.15
N ILE A 1060 -10.75 -20.85 -17.35
CA ILE A 1060 -10.48 -19.52 -17.92
C ILE A 1060 -11.34 -18.50 -17.18
N ARG A 1061 -10.75 -17.40 -16.73
CA ARG A 1061 -11.46 -16.37 -15.98
C ARG A 1061 -11.18 -14.98 -16.54
N LEU A 1062 -12.22 -14.30 -17.00
CA LEU A 1062 -12.20 -12.89 -17.36
C LEU A 1062 -12.80 -12.08 -16.21
N GLN A 1063 -12.06 -11.13 -15.65
CA GLN A 1063 -12.55 -10.31 -14.54
C GLN A 1063 -12.18 -8.84 -14.76
N ASN A 1064 -13.15 -7.92 -14.74
CA ASN A 1064 -12.89 -6.50 -14.98
C ASN A 1064 -12.14 -6.22 -16.30
N VAL A 1065 -12.52 -6.90 -17.39
CA VAL A 1065 -11.90 -6.71 -18.72
C VAL A 1065 -12.70 -5.68 -19.50
N ASN A 1066 -12.04 -4.63 -19.97
CA ASN A 1066 -12.67 -3.50 -20.66
C ASN A 1066 -11.87 -3.11 -21.92
N LEU A 1067 -12.22 -3.75 -23.04
CA LEU A 1067 -11.58 -3.52 -24.33
C LEU A 1067 -12.59 -2.90 -25.30
N SER A 1068 -12.15 -1.88 -26.04
CA SER A 1068 -13.00 -1.19 -27.01
C SER A 1068 -12.43 -1.24 -28.43
N TYR A 1069 -13.31 -1.37 -29.42
CA TYR A 1069 -13.02 -1.21 -30.84
C TYR A 1069 -13.85 -0.03 -31.37
N LEU A 1070 -13.22 0.96 -32.02
CA LEU A 1070 -13.88 2.19 -32.50
C LEU A 1070 -14.79 2.85 -31.44
N ASN A 1071 -14.30 2.96 -30.20
CA ASN A 1071 -15.02 3.49 -29.02
C ASN A 1071 -16.28 2.72 -28.60
N LYS A 1072 -16.55 1.57 -29.21
CA LYS A 1072 -17.61 0.63 -28.80
C LYS A 1072 -17.01 -0.56 -28.03
N PRO A 1073 -17.78 -1.25 -27.19
CA PRO A 1073 -17.38 -2.55 -26.63
C PRO A 1073 -16.86 -3.47 -27.74
N ALA A 1074 -15.70 -4.10 -27.54
CA ALA A 1074 -15.21 -5.12 -28.46
C ALA A 1074 -16.00 -6.44 -28.29
N GLN A 1075 -15.77 -7.40 -29.18
CA GLN A 1075 -16.39 -8.73 -29.16
C GLN A 1075 -15.40 -9.82 -28.75
N SER A 1076 -15.94 -11.01 -28.50
CA SER A 1076 -15.16 -12.21 -28.23
C SER A 1076 -15.63 -13.40 -29.07
N SER A 1077 -14.72 -14.31 -29.38
CA SER A 1077 -14.98 -15.57 -30.08
C SER A 1077 -14.35 -16.72 -29.30
N CYS A 1078 -15.14 -17.76 -29.03
CA CYS A 1078 -14.77 -18.87 -28.15
C CYS A 1078 -15.16 -20.22 -28.76
N SER A 1079 -14.23 -21.17 -28.74
CA SER A 1079 -14.44 -22.57 -29.10
C SER A 1079 -13.83 -23.46 -28.04
N ASN A 1080 -14.57 -24.48 -27.57
CA ASN A 1080 -14.11 -25.49 -26.59
C ASN A 1080 -13.46 -24.92 -25.31
N VAL A 1081 -14.05 -23.85 -24.77
CA VAL A 1081 -13.55 -23.20 -23.56
C VAL A 1081 -14.61 -23.26 -22.45
N ARG A 1082 -14.16 -23.55 -21.23
CA ARG A 1082 -14.98 -23.55 -20.01
C ARG A 1082 -14.41 -22.53 -19.05
N GLY A 1083 -15.15 -21.44 -18.84
CA GLY A 1083 -14.70 -20.30 -18.06
C GLY A 1083 -15.83 -19.54 -17.41
N LYS A 1084 -15.49 -18.37 -16.85
CA LYS A 1084 -16.46 -17.40 -16.32
C LYS A 1084 -16.01 -15.98 -16.62
N ALA A 1085 -16.95 -15.12 -17.02
CA ALA A 1085 -16.82 -13.67 -16.96
C ALA A 1085 -17.39 -13.13 -15.64
N LEU A 1086 -16.66 -12.23 -14.96
CA LEU A 1086 -17.05 -11.69 -13.65
C LEU A 1086 -16.89 -10.16 -13.58
N ASN A 1087 -17.83 -9.49 -12.90
CA ASN A 1087 -17.91 -8.04 -12.72
C ASN A 1087 -18.11 -7.25 -14.03
N LEU A 1088 -17.60 -6.02 -14.13
CA LEU A 1088 -17.71 -5.17 -15.32
C LEU A 1088 -16.84 -5.74 -16.45
N VAL A 1089 -17.47 -6.46 -17.37
CA VAL A 1089 -16.89 -6.92 -18.63
C VAL A 1089 -17.63 -6.15 -19.74
N ARG A 1090 -17.01 -5.12 -20.31
CA ARG A 1090 -17.62 -4.26 -21.35
C ARG A 1090 -17.28 -4.78 -22.75
N LEU A 1091 -17.71 -6.00 -23.02
CA LEU A 1091 -17.60 -6.71 -24.29
C LEU A 1091 -18.63 -7.85 -24.29
N GLU A 1092 -19.16 -8.20 -25.46
CA GLU A 1092 -20.03 -9.38 -25.60
C GLU A 1092 -19.18 -10.63 -25.38
N SER A 1093 -19.21 -11.15 -24.16
CA SER A 1093 -18.43 -12.30 -23.69
C SER A 1093 -19.05 -13.61 -24.16
N CYS A 1094 -18.23 -14.49 -24.74
CA CYS A 1094 -18.59 -15.87 -25.06
C CYS A 1094 -18.33 -16.86 -23.90
N LEU A 1095 -18.13 -16.35 -22.67
CA LEU A 1095 -17.87 -17.08 -21.42
C LEU A 1095 -18.84 -16.71 -20.30
#